data_AF-A0A7W5N724-F1
#
_entry.id   AF-A0A7W5N724-F1
#
_cell.length_a   1.000
_cell.length_b   1.000
_cell.length_c   1.000
_cell.angle_alpha   90.00
_cell.angle_beta   90.00
_cell.angle_gamma   90.00
#
_symmetry.space_group_name_H-M   'P 1'
#
loop_
_entity.id
_entity.type
_entity.pdbx_description
1 polymer ?
#
loop_
_entity_poly.entity_id
_entity_poly.type
_entity_poly.pdbx_seq_one_letter_code
_entity_poly.pdbx_strand_id
1 'polypeptide(L)'
;MMKEHSIEFRAGEVRTPHTPPLAMTRSTHSSTLNSRIELYTQEAMVNWLGPLQLMRTGIQTAVATTMGAFADPREVLAMLNPRDSNPPIQVVADGDVWIDYLADTGDGWDSTYSMALCVSQAVELPEHQRSLPRGDVLLLGGDQVYPTPAGNGYRTRFLDPFRAAFPAPVPKERPDDQAQPVRQPGAPWILATPGNHDWYDGLRGFSQLFCEQKPIGAWETRQRTGYYVLQLPNGWWVWGLDLQFESMIDRQQKQYFQQMHAKLQPGDRVILCTPEPSWVDEAERLAREDSKALPSIETQTPRFRSLREIEELLGDHLAVVLAGDSHHYARYQPKAGTPAPQRITCGGGGAFLNATHHLPDPPKPINVGGTRQHYELAAVYPAKKTSEQLRNRAWRLPTRNLSFCGMLAILYLLFDWMVQSASTVPHPARGNRSLMDVLSDLQASVPNISEVWRHLLLVLSHSPSSVMFAVIIVLGCAVFSAAGVKRTRKLAYAIGAVHGVLHLALAIGLLWLMGRVNIHYLQLEVENLHQVVLFLAETLVLGGSLGGLLFGAWMVMGNTFWGLHSEAVFSSQCIADHKCFLRMHFKGDELTIYPLKLEKVCRRWSLGSGVAKLAKVQRTWRLRATPESTGPRFVPASGALELQLIEPPIVIQRGKTAS
;
A
#
# COMPACT_ATOMS: atom_id res chain seq x y z
N MET A 1 -47.67 0.53 -41.51
CA MET A 1 -48.08 0.52 -42.94
C MET A 1 -47.30 1.61 -43.64
N MET A 2 -46.68 1.26 -44.77
CA MET A 2 -45.62 1.96 -45.52
C MET A 2 -45.84 3.46 -45.77
N LYS A 3 -44.75 4.24 -45.83
CA LYS A 3 -44.23 4.78 -47.10
C LYS A 3 -42.85 5.44 -46.94
N GLU A 4 -41.92 5.00 -47.79
CA GLU A 4 -40.67 5.65 -48.16
C GLU A 4 -40.92 7.03 -48.77
N HIS A 5 -39.92 7.92 -48.74
CA HIS A 5 -39.50 8.66 -49.94
C HIS A 5 -38.07 9.19 -49.78
N SER A 6 -37.21 8.71 -50.67
CA SER A 6 -35.89 9.21 -51.04
C SER A 6 -36.00 10.50 -51.84
N ILE A 7 -35.04 11.43 -51.68
CA ILE A 7 -34.75 12.48 -52.67
C ILE A 7 -33.23 12.73 -52.71
N GLU A 8 -32.63 12.43 -53.86
CA GLU A 8 -31.31 12.89 -54.33
C GLU A 8 -31.31 14.40 -54.57
N PHE A 9 -30.19 15.08 -54.33
CA PHE A 9 -29.88 16.32 -55.04
C PHE A 9 -28.41 16.40 -55.46
N ARG A 10 -28.20 16.58 -56.76
CA ARG A 10 -26.92 16.74 -57.44
C ARG A 10 -26.69 18.23 -57.73
N ALA A 11 -25.47 18.67 -57.41
CA ALA A 11 -24.68 19.84 -57.85
C ALA A 11 -25.35 21.09 -58.44
N GLY A 12 -25.07 22.24 -57.80
CA GLY A 12 -25.07 23.58 -58.40
C GLY A 12 -23.89 24.39 -57.86
N GLU A 13 -23.01 24.84 -58.76
CA GLU A 13 -21.83 25.67 -58.50
C GLU A 13 -22.22 27.11 -58.08
N VAL A 14 -21.51 27.67 -57.10
CA VAL A 14 -21.31 29.12 -56.98
C VAL A 14 -19.86 29.39 -56.56
N ARG A 15 -19.17 30.20 -57.38
CA ARG A 15 -17.79 30.69 -57.22
C ARG A 15 -17.65 31.68 -56.07
N THR A 16 -16.52 31.62 -55.34
CA THR A 16 -15.91 32.77 -54.63
C THR A 16 -14.37 32.70 -54.69
N PRO A 17 -13.67 33.85 -54.58
CA PRO A 17 -12.41 34.11 -55.28
C PRO A 17 -11.14 33.81 -54.47
N HIS A 18 -10.04 33.70 -55.21
CA HIS A 18 -8.67 33.44 -54.80
C HIS A 18 -8.13 34.35 -53.68
N THR A 19 -7.47 33.72 -52.70
CA THR A 19 -6.44 34.29 -51.83
C THR A 19 -5.17 33.45 -52.04
N PRO A 20 -3.96 34.03 -52.23
CA PRO A 20 -2.77 33.28 -52.64
C PRO A 20 -2.26 32.38 -51.49
N PRO A 21 -1.59 31.26 -51.80
CA PRO A 21 -1.09 30.36 -50.77
C PRO A 21 0.06 31.04 -50.03
N LEU A 22 -0.09 31.21 -48.72
CA LEU A 22 1.05 31.49 -47.85
C LEU A 22 2.00 30.31 -47.97
N ALA A 23 3.20 30.57 -48.46
CA ALA A 23 4.28 29.62 -48.55
C ALA A 23 4.56 29.03 -47.16
N MET A 24 4.07 27.80 -46.92
CA MET A 24 4.60 26.97 -45.87
C MET A 24 6.04 26.64 -46.24
N THR A 25 6.96 27.34 -45.59
CA THR A 25 8.34 26.92 -45.43
C THR A 25 8.35 25.44 -45.04
N ARG A 26 8.90 24.60 -45.92
CA ARG A 26 9.21 23.19 -45.67
C ARG A 26 10.09 23.09 -44.41
N SER A 27 9.46 22.91 -43.25
CA SER A 27 10.15 22.32 -42.10
C SER A 27 10.09 20.81 -42.28
N THR A 28 11.19 20.24 -42.74
CA THR A 28 11.62 18.85 -42.52
C THR A 28 10.51 17.86 -42.13
N HIS A 29 9.93 17.19 -43.13
CA HIS A 29 9.20 15.94 -42.91
C HIS A 29 10.15 14.91 -42.29
N SER A 30 10.02 14.67 -40.98
CA SER A 30 10.64 13.56 -40.28
C SER A 30 9.55 12.74 -39.56
N SER A 31 9.37 11.51 -40.04
CA SER A 31 8.75 10.30 -39.44
C SER A 31 7.43 10.33 -38.63
N THR A 32 6.50 11.30 -38.81
CA THR A 32 5.21 11.29 -38.06
C THR A 32 4.24 10.15 -38.38
N LEU A 33 4.49 9.31 -39.40
CA LEU A 33 3.54 8.31 -39.89
C LEU A 33 3.29 7.15 -38.92
N ASN A 34 4.24 6.83 -38.03
CA ASN A 34 4.18 5.64 -37.16
C ASN A 34 4.29 5.97 -35.66
N SER A 35 3.69 7.07 -35.23
CA SER A 35 3.62 7.45 -33.81
C SER A 35 2.44 6.79 -33.08
N ARG A 36 2.64 6.40 -31.82
CA ARG A 36 1.63 5.83 -30.93
C ARG A 36 1.15 6.87 -29.93
N ILE A 37 -0.16 6.93 -29.70
CA ILE A 37 -0.74 7.71 -28.60
C ILE A 37 -0.77 6.83 -27.35
N GLU A 38 -0.19 7.32 -26.26
CA GLU A 38 -0.15 6.61 -24.98
C GLU A 38 -0.75 7.49 -23.88
N LEU A 39 -1.39 6.84 -22.90
CA LEU A 39 -2.07 7.50 -21.78
C LEU A 39 -1.48 7.00 -20.48
N TYR A 40 -1.05 7.91 -19.61
CA TYR A 40 -0.47 7.57 -18.31
C TYR A 40 -1.09 8.40 -17.20
N THR A 41 -1.78 7.76 -16.26
CA THR A 41 -2.35 8.42 -15.10
C THR A 41 -1.39 8.35 -13.93
N GLN A 42 -0.93 9.52 -13.46
CA GLN A 42 0.01 9.61 -12.35
C GLN A 42 -0.74 9.73 -11.03
N GLU A 43 -1.24 8.64 -10.45
CA GLU A 43 -1.99 8.65 -9.19
C GLU A 43 -1.19 9.18 -7.99
N ALA A 44 -1.86 9.88 -7.06
CA ALA A 44 -1.25 10.24 -5.78
C ALA A 44 -1.27 9.04 -4.82
N MET A 45 -0.37 9.01 -3.84
CA MET A 45 -0.44 8.06 -2.72
C MET A 45 -1.85 8.01 -2.14
N VAL A 46 -2.32 6.82 -1.77
CA VAL A 46 -3.64 6.64 -1.17
C VAL A 46 -3.69 7.40 0.16
N ASN A 47 -4.73 8.21 0.33
CA ASN A 47 -5.01 8.87 1.58
C ASN A 47 -5.70 7.90 2.55
N TRP A 48 -4.93 7.02 3.19
CA TRP A 48 -5.43 5.93 4.03
C TRP A 48 -6.31 6.36 5.20
N LEU A 49 -6.06 7.54 5.77
CA LEU A 49 -6.87 8.09 6.87
C LEU A 49 -7.98 9.03 6.35
N GLY A 50 -8.15 9.16 5.03
CA GLY A 50 -9.27 9.90 4.43
C GLY A 50 -10.61 9.25 4.79
N PRO A 51 -11.62 9.98 5.31
CA PRO A 51 -12.89 9.41 5.78
C PRO A 51 -13.62 8.55 4.74
N LEU A 52 -13.72 9.06 3.50
CA LEU A 52 -14.35 8.31 2.40
C LEU A 52 -13.54 7.08 1.99
N GLN A 53 -12.20 7.15 2.11
CA GLN A 53 -11.32 6.03 1.80
C GLN A 53 -11.45 4.94 2.88
N LEU A 54 -11.43 5.31 4.16
CA LEU A 54 -11.68 4.39 5.28
C LEU A 54 -13.01 3.67 5.12
N MET A 55 -14.08 4.41 4.81
CA MET A 55 -15.40 3.83 4.58
C MET A 55 -15.40 2.88 3.38
N ARG A 56 -14.81 3.30 2.24
CA ARG A 56 -14.76 2.48 1.02
C ARG A 56 -13.97 1.20 1.23
N THR A 57 -12.76 1.29 1.79
CA THR A 57 -11.94 0.12 2.12
C THR A 57 -12.69 -0.78 3.10
N GLY A 58 -13.27 -0.22 4.17
CA GLY A 58 -14.04 -1.00 5.15
C GLY A 58 -15.20 -1.79 4.54
N ILE A 59 -15.98 -1.18 3.64
CA ILE A 59 -17.06 -1.87 2.91
C ILE A 59 -16.49 -2.98 2.02
N GLN A 60 -15.43 -2.68 1.25
CA GLN A 60 -14.82 -3.65 0.34
C GLN A 60 -14.24 -4.84 1.09
N THR A 61 -13.53 -4.61 2.20
CA THR A 61 -13.03 -5.66 3.08
C THR A 61 -14.19 -6.50 3.63
N ALA A 62 -15.25 -5.88 4.14
CA ALA A 62 -16.41 -6.61 4.66
C ALA A 62 -17.10 -7.49 3.61
N VAL A 63 -17.29 -6.97 2.40
CA VAL A 63 -17.85 -7.73 1.26
C VAL A 63 -16.92 -8.87 0.88
N ALA A 64 -15.61 -8.61 0.73
CA ALA A 64 -14.63 -9.61 0.33
C ALA A 64 -14.50 -10.74 1.36
N THR A 65 -14.47 -10.41 2.66
CA THR A 65 -14.45 -11.41 3.74
C THR A 65 -15.73 -12.25 3.76
N THR A 66 -16.90 -11.61 3.57
CA THR A 66 -18.18 -12.33 3.53
C THR A 66 -18.24 -13.27 2.32
N MET A 67 -17.91 -12.78 1.13
CA MET A 67 -17.91 -13.61 -0.09
C MET A 67 -16.86 -14.71 -0.02
N GLY A 68 -15.65 -14.43 0.46
CA GLY A 68 -14.60 -15.43 0.64
C GLY A 68 -14.98 -16.54 1.63
N ALA A 69 -15.81 -16.24 2.64
CA ALA A 69 -16.31 -17.24 3.58
C ALA A 69 -17.39 -18.16 2.98
N PHE A 70 -18.13 -17.73 1.96
CA PHE A 70 -19.26 -18.48 1.38
C PHE A 70 -19.00 -19.05 -0.02
N ALA A 71 -18.04 -18.49 -0.77
CA ALA A 71 -17.71 -18.90 -2.13
C ALA A 71 -16.23 -18.63 -2.39
N ASP A 72 -15.38 -19.64 -2.17
CA ASP A 72 -13.96 -19.55 -2.51
C ASP A 72 -13.80 -19.56 -4.04
N PRO A 73 -13.42 -18.45 -4.69
CA PRO A 73 -13.30 -18.38 -6.14
C PRO A 73 -12.22 -19.33 -6.67
N ARG A 74 -11.28 -19.77 -5.82
CA ARG A 74 -10.22 -20.71 -6.21
C ARG A 74 -10.78 -22.05 -6.64
N GLU A 75 -11.88 -22.54 -6.06
CA GLU A 75 -12.49 -23.80 -6.51
C GLU A 75 -13.04 -23.70 -7.94
N VAL A 76 -13.66 -22.57 -8.27
CA VAL A 76 -14.15 -22.31 -9.64
C VAL A 76 -12.99 -22.09 -10.61
N LEU A 77 -11.98 -21.31 -10.22
CA LEU A 77 -10.77 -21.10 -11.03
C LEU A 77 -10.01 -22.41 -11.25
N ALA A 78 -9.96 -23.28 -10.24
CA ALA A 78 -9.38 -24.62 -10.30
C ALA A 78 -10.10 -25.51 -11.32
N MET A 79 -11.44 -25.43 -11.40
CA MET A 79 -12.22 -26.14 -12.41
C MET A 79 -11.97 -25.59 -13.84
N LEU A 80 -11.79 -24.27 -13.97
CA LEU A 80 -11.52 -23.62 -15.26
C LEU A 80 -10.07 -23.82 -15.73
N ASN A 81 -9.12 -23.97 -14.82
CA ASN A 81 -7.71 -24.23 -15.07
C ASN A 81 -7.27 -25.53 -14.39
N PRO A 82 -7.56 -26.70 -14.99
CA PRO A 82 -7.16 -28.00 -14.45
C PRO A 82 -5.64 -28.08 -14.27
N ARG A 83 -5.15 -28.88 -13.33
CA ARG A 83 -3.72 -28.89 -12.95
C ARG A 83 -2.73 -29.13 -14.07
N ASP A 84 -3.08 -30.00 -15.02
CA ASP A 84 -2.23 -30.28 -16.19
C ASP A 84 -2.05 -29.05 -17.10
N SER A 85 -2.88 -28.02 -16.92
CA SER A 85 -2.76 -26.74 -17.61
C SER A 85 -1.74 -25.77 -16.97
N ASN A 86 -1.14 -26.08 -15.81
CA ASN A 86 -0.16 -25.22 -15.13
C ASN A 86 1.21 -25.92 -14.92
N PRO A 87 1.99 -26.19 -15.98
CA PRO A 87 3.32 -26.80 -15.85
C PRO A 87 4.33 -25.86 -15.15
N PRO A 88 5.44 -26.38 -14.58
CA PRO A 88 6.51 -25.53 -14.11
C PRO A 88 7.08 -24.70 -15.28
N ILE A 89 7.39 -23.44 -15.01
CA ILE A 89 7.90 -22.49 -15.98
C ILE A 89 9.43 -22.68 -16.02
N GLN A 90 9.95 -23.19 -17.13
CA GLN A 90 11.38 -23.44 -17.29
C GLN A 90 12.10 -22.20 -17.80
N VAL A 91 13.08 -21.70 -17.03
CA VAL A 91 14.00 -20.66 -17.47
C VAL A 91 15.15 -21.33 -18.19
N VAL A 92 15.18 -21.21 -19.52
CA VAL A 92 16.30 -21.68 -20.33
C VAL A 92 17.29 -20.53 -20.46
N ALA A 93 18.43 -20.64 -19.79
CA ALA A 93 19.52 -19.69 -19.88
C ALA A 93 20.83 -20.45 -20.07
N ASP A 94 21.65 -20.00 -21.03
CA ASP A 94 22.97 -20.58 -21.33
C ASP A 94 24.05 -20.20 -20.28
N GLY A 95 23.66 -19.47 -19.23
CA GLY A 95 24.57 -18.93 -18.21
C GLY A 95 23.85 -18.49 -16.93
N ASP A 96 24.40 -17.48 -16.27
CA ASP A 96 23.87 -16.92 -15.03
C ASP A 96 22.46 -16.33 -15.22
N VAL A 97 21.60 -16.48 -14.22
CA VAL A 97 20.24 -15.90 -14.24
C VAL A 97 20.13 -14.80 -13.19
N TRP A 98 19.59 -13.65 -13.59
CA TRP A 98 19.29 -12.55 -12.69
C TRP A 98 17.78 -12.43 -12.43
N ILE A 99 17.40 -12.33 -11.17
CA ILE A 99 16.00 -12.21 -10.77
C ILE A 99 15.84 -11.03 -9.82
N ASP A 100 14.94 -10.10 -10.16
CA ASP A 100 14.54 -9.03 -9.25
C ASP A 100 13.31 -9.47 -8.44
N TYR A 101 13.28 -9.20 -7.15
CA TYR A 101 12.11 -9.38 -6.28
C TYR A 101 11.64 -8.03 -5.74
N LEU A 102 10.36 -7.71 -5.97
CA LEU A 102 9.72 -6.44 -5.62
C LEU A 102 8.30 -6.69 -5.10
N ALA A 103 7.92 -6.17 -3.94
CA ALA A 103 6.56 -6.35 -3.41
C ALA A 103 5.93 -5.02 -2.98
N ASP A 104 4.60 -5.01 -2.81
CA ASP A 104 3.82 -3.88 -2.28
C ASP A 104 3.91 -2.64 -3.17
N THR A 105 3.41 -2.76 -4.39
CA THR A 105 3.41 -1.71 -5.41
C THR A 105 2.01 -1.11 -5.58
N GLY A 106 1.90 0.00 -6.30
CA GLY A 106 0.60 0.53 -6.69
C GLY A 106 -0.13 1.34 -5.61
N ASP A 107 0.58 1.94 -4.65
CA ASP A 107 0.01 2.95 -3.74
C ASP A 107 0.06 4.36 -4.33
N GLY A 108 1.17 4.76 -4.95
CA GLY A 108 1.28 6.05 -5.61
C GLY A 108 2.24 6.02 -6.79
N TRP A 109 2.03 6.93 -7.75
CA TRP A 109 2.85 7.00 -8.96
C TRP A 109 4.33 7.18 -8.66
N ASP A 110 4.71 8.17 -7.86
CA ASP A 110 6.12 8.54 -7.67
C ASP A 110 6.97 7.40 -7.09
N SER A 111 6.45 6.70 -6.08
CA SER A 111 7.12 5.57 -5.45
C SER A 111 7.14 4.35 -6.35
N THR A 112 5.98 3.92 -6.86
CA THR A 112 5.87 2.75 -7.74
C THR A 112 6.65 2.94 -9.03
N TYR A 113 6.59 4.12 -9.64
CA TYR A 113 7.30 4.42 -10.88
C TYR A 113 8.82 4.49 -10.68
N SER A 114 9.29 5.07 -9.56
CA SER A 114 10.72 5.06 -9.23
C SER A 114 11.24 3.62 -9.11
N MET A 115 10.50 2.74 -8.43
CA MET A 115 10.90 1.34 -8.28
C MET A 115 10.79 0.55 -9.59
N ALA A 116 9.75 0.79 -10.39
CA ALA A 116 9.61 0.21 -11.72
C ALA A 116 10.80 0.60 -12.63
N LEU A 117 11.30 1.84 -12.54
CA LEU A 117 12.52 2.26 -13.23
C LEU A 117 13.75 1.49 -12.74
N CYS A 118 13.94 1.35 -11.43
CA CYS A 118 15.07 0.62 -10.84
C CYS A 118 15.15 -0.83 -11.33
N VAL A 119 14.03 -1.57 -11.35
CA VAL A 119 13.99 -2.98 -11.79
C VAL A 119 14.02 -3.13 -13.31
N SER A 120 13.78 -2.05 -14.07
CA SER A 120 13.86 -2.07 -15.54
C SER A 120 15.27 -1.84 -16.10
N GLN A 121 16.25 -1.53 -15.25
CA GLN A 121 17.58 -1.07 -15.65
C GLN A 121 18.71 -1.80 -14.90
N ALA A 122 19.93 -1.68 -15.43
CA ALA A 122 21.14 -2.00 -14.68
C ALA A 122 21.28 -1.04 -13.49
N VAL A 123 21.85 -1.54 -12.40
CA VAL A 123 22.06 -0.78 -11.17
C VAL A 123 23.54 -0.54 -11.02
N GLU A 124 23.92 0.74 -10.99
CA GLU A 124 25.27 1.16 -10.66
C GLU A 124 25.39 1.33 -9.15
N LEU A 125 26.42 0.73 -8.56
CA LEU A 125 26.80 0.89 -7.15
C LEU A 125 28.18 1.55 -7.08
N PRO A 126 28.26 2.90 -7.20
CA PRO A 126 29.53 3.61 -7.26
C PRO A 126 30.42 3.37 -6.04
N GLU A 127 29.83 3.32 -4.84
CA GLU A 127 30.53 3.04 -3.57
C GLU A 127 31.22 1.67 -3.56
N HIS A 128 30.74 0.73 -4.38
CA HIS A 128 31.24 -0.64 -4.46
C HIS A 128 31.94 -0.91 -5.81
N GLN A 129 32.07 0.11 -6.68
CA GLN A 129 32.62 0.01 -8.04
C GLN A 129 32.05 -1.17 -8.83
N ARG A 130 30.74 -1.41 -8.70
CA ARG A 130 30.07 -2.57 -9.29
C ARG A 130 28.81 -2.16 -10.04
N SER A 131 28.65 -2.69 -11.24
CA SER A 131 27.40 -2.66 -11.99
C SER A 131 26.69 -4.00 -11.86
N LEU A 132 25.40 -3.98 -11.57
CA LEU A 132 24.54 -5.16 -11.53
C LEU A 132 23.60 -5.11 -12.75
N PRO A 133 23.57 -6.13 -13.62
CA PRO A 133 22.68 -6.12 -14.77
C PRO A 133 21.20 -6.15 -14.32
N ARG A 134 20.29 -5.75 -15.20
CA ARG A 134 18.84 -5.90 -14.99
C ARG A 134 18.49 -7.38 -14.82
N GLY A 135 17.48 -7.69 -14.01
CA GLY A 135 16.90 -9.03 -13.97
C GLY A 135 16.39 -9.52 -15.34
N ASP A 136 16.53 -10.82 -15.56
CA ASP A 136 15.88 -11.60 -16.62
C ASP A 136 14.42 -11.90 -16.25
N VAL A 137 14.15 -12.01 -14.94
CA VAL A 137 12.82 -12.23 -14.37
C VAL A 137 12.56 -11.21 -13.27
N LEU A 138 11.38 -10.59 -13.29
CA LEU A 138 10.85 -9.80 -12.20
C LEU A 138 9.78 -10.61 -11.46
N LEU A 139 10.00 -10.86 -10.17
CA LEU A 139 9.06 -11.50 -9.26
C LEU A 139 8.37 -10.44 -8.41
N LEU A 140 7.04 -10.38 -8.51
CA LEU A 140 6.21 -9.51 -7.68
C LEU A 140 5.72 -10.27 -6.45
N GLY A 141 6.05 -9.79 -5.26
CA GLY A 141 5.96 -10.56 -4.02
C GLY A 141 4.70 -10.38 -3.18
N GLY A 142 3.60 -9.88 -3.74
CA GLY A 142 2.39 -9.49 -3.01
C GLY A 142 1.97 -8.05 -3.28
N ASP A 143 0.68 -7.78 -3.13
CA ASP A 143 0.02 -6.47 -3.25
C ASP A 143 0.49 -5.60 -4.42
N GLN A 144 -0.01 -5.89 -5.61
CA GLN A 144 0.34 -5.12 -6.79
C GLN A 144 -0.52 -3.86 -7.00
N VAL A 145 -1.55 -3.65 -6.17
CA VAL A 145 -2.48 -2.53 -6.29
C VAL A 145 -3.01 -2.07 -4.94
N TYR A 146 -3.06 -0.76 -4.73
CA TYR A 146 -3.77 -0.15 -3.60
C TYR A 146 -4.76 0.94 -4.06
N PRO A 147 -5.85 1.18 -3.31
CA PRO A 147 -6.28 0.39 -2.15
C PRO A 147 -6.96 -0.91 -2.57
N THR A 148 -7.54 -0.96 -3.77
CA THR A 148 -8.20 -2.14 -4.35
C THR A 148 -8.07 -2.12 -5.88
N PRO A 149 -8.21 -3.27 -6.56
CA PRO A 149 -8.21 -3.37 -8.03
C PRO A 149 -9.40 -2.66 -8.71
N ALA A 150 -10.44 -2.30 -7.95
CA ALA A 150 -11.67 -1.71 -8.46
C ALA A 150 -11.46 -0.37 -9.19
N GLY A 151 -12.32 -0.06 -10.16
CA GLY A 151 -12.39 1.27 -10.79
C GLY A 151 -11.12 1.67 -11.57
N ASN A 152 -10.52 0.72 -12.31
CA ASN A 152 -9.23 0.86 -13.02
C ASN A 152 -7.98 0.89 -12.12
N GLY A 153 -8.07 0.39 -10.87
CA GLY A 153 -6.94 0.37 -9.92
C GLY A 153 -5.66 -0.21 -10.54
N TYR A 154 -5.70 -1.45 -11.06
CA TYR A 154 -4.54 -2.05 -11.71
C TYR A 154 -4.00 -1.23 -12.88
N ARG A 155 -4.89 -0.63 -13.68
CA ARG A 155 -4.46 0.17 -14.83
C ARG A 155 -3.64 1.38 -14.37
N THR A 156 -4.16 2.19 -13.45
CA THR A 156 -3.54 3.49 -13.12
C THR A 156 -2.46 3.37 -12.04
N ARG A 157 -2.56 2.36 -11.17
CA ARG A 157 -1.65 2.18 -10.03
C ARG A 157 -0.46 1.27 -10.36
N PHE A 158 -0.64 0.27 -11.23
CA PHE A 158 0.41 -0.69 -11.58
C PHE A 158 0.82 -0.59 -13.06
N LEU A 159 -0.12 -0.84 -13.97
CA LEU A 159 0.17 -0.98 -15.40
C LEU A 159 0.76 0.30 -16.00
N ASP A 160 0.21 1.47 -15.67
CA ASP A 160 0.70 2.77 -16.14
C ASP A 160 2.15 3.04 -15.69
N PRO A 161 2.52 2.93 -14.39
CA PRO A 161 3.92 3.03 -13.97
C PRO A 161 4.84 2.02 -14.67
N PHE A 162 4.52 0.74 -14.65
CA PHE A 162 5.41 -0.30 -15.18
C PHE A 162 5.61 -0.13 -16.69
N ARG A 163 4.53 -0.01 -17.48
CA ARG A 163 4.65 0.17 -18.93
C ARG A 163 5.23 1.53 -19.33
N ALA A 164 5.27 2.51 -18.43
CA ALA A 164 6.00 3.75 -18.65
C ALA A 164 7.50 3.59 -18.38
N ALA A 165 7.89 2.68 -17.48
CA ALA A 165 9.27 2.47 -17.07
C ALA A 165 9.98 1.59 -18.09
N PHE A 166 9.29 0.55 -18.55
CA PHE A 166 9.79 -0.34 -19.60
C PHE A 166 8.71 -0.51 -20.69
N PRO A 167 8.57 0.49 -21.58
CA PRO A 167 7.54 0.49 -22.60
C PRO A 167 7.81 -0.55 -23.69
N ALA A 168 6.73 -1.10 -24.26
CA ALA A 168 6.82 -1.84 -25.50
C ALA A 168 7.41 -0.96 -26.61
N PRO A 169 8.24 -1.52 -27.51
CA PRO A 169 8.81 -0.74 -28.61
C PRO A 169 7.69 -0.26 -29.53
N VAL A 170 7.83 0.95 -30.06
CA VAL A 170 6.92 1.46 -31.09
C VAL A 170 7.38 0.89 -32.43
N PRO A 171 6.58 0.03 -33.11
CA PRO A 171 6.99 -0.56 -34.38
C PRO A 171 7.31 0.50 -35.43
N LYS A 172 8.36 0.27 -36.21
CA LYS A 172 8.73 1.14 -37.35
C LYS A 172 7.70 1.08 -38.47
N GLU A 173 6.98 -0.02 -38.59
CA GLU A 173 5.88 -0.24 -39.54
C GLU A 173 4.59 -0.41 -38.77
N ARG A 174 3.51 0.19 -39.25
CA ARG A 174 2.22 0.13 -38.57
C ARG A 174 1.63 -1.28 -38.71
N PRO A 175 1.37 -2.01 -37.61
CA PRO A 175 0.73 -3.31 -37.70
C PRO A 175 -0.72 -3.17 -38.19
N ASP A 176 -1.19 -4.17 -38.94
CA ASP A 176 -2.57 -4.24 -39.45
C ASP A 176 -3.59 -4.27 -38.31
N ASP A 177 -3.26 -4.95 -37.22
CA ASP A 177 -4.02 -4.96 -35.98
C ASP A 177 -3.26 -4.20 -34.87
N GLN A 178 -3.80 -3.06 -34.46
CA GLN A 178 -3.25 -2.25 -33.36
C GLN A 178 -3.45 -2.90 -31.99
N ALA A 179 -4.33 -3.89 -31.87
CA ALA A 179 -4.53 -4.67 -30.65
C ALA A 179 -3.50 -5.79 -30.50
N GLN A 180 -2.76 -6.14 -31.55
CA GLN A 180 -1.79 -7.21 -31.51
C GLN A 180 -0.61 -6.83 -30.59
N PRO A 181 -0.28 -7.65 -29.58
CA PRO A 181 0.84 -7.36 -28.68
C PRO A 181 2.17 -7.42 -29.41
N VAL A 182 3.00 -6.38 -29.24
CA VAL A 182 4.36 -6.34 -29.78
C VAL A 182 5.28 -7.14 -28.86
N ARG A 183 5.67 -8.35 -29.28
CA ARG A 183 6.63 -9.17 -28.54
C ARG A 183 8.06 -8.81 -28.92
N GLN A 184 8.94 -8.72 -27.93
CA GLN A 184 10.38 -8.54 -28.15
C GLN A 184 11.09 -9.89 -27.96
N PRO A 185 11.92 -10.33 -28.92
CA PRO A 185 12.80 -11.48 -28.70
C PRO A 185 13.69 -11.26 -27.47
N GLY A 186 13.73 -12.24 -26.56
CA GLY A 186 14.51 -12.13 -25.32
C GLY A 186 13.94 -11.16 -24.28
N ALA A 187 12.66 -10.82 -24.35
CA ALA A 187 11.99 -10.00 -23.35
C ALA A 187 12.09 -10.63 -21.94
N PRO A 188 12.41 -9.83 -20.91
CA PRO A 188 12.42 -10.31 -19.53
C PRO A 188 11.00 -10.68 -19.10
N TRP A 189 10.90 -11.61 -18.15
CA TRP A 189 9.61 -12.09 -17.67
C TRP A 189 9.13 -11.33 -16.44
N ILE A 190 7.82 -11.30 -16.25
CA ILE A 190 7.19 -10.81 -15.03
C ILE A 190 6.23 -11.88 -14.51
N LEU A 191 6.42 -12.25 -13.24
CA LEU A 191 5.56 -13.16 -12.50
C LEU A 191 5.14 -12.48 -11.19
N ALA A 192 3.98 -12.85 -10.67
CA ALA A 192 3.38 -12.23 -9.50
C ALA A 192 2.77 -13.27 -8.57
N THR A 193 3.01 -13.06 -7.29
CA THR A 193 2.35 -13.69 -6.15
C THR A 193 1.27 -12.71 -5.66
N PRO A 194 -0.01 -13.10 -5.57
CA PRO A 194 -1.08 -12.20 -5.15
C PRO A 194 -1.08 -11.97 -3.64
N GLY A 195 -1.25 -10.72 -3.21
CA GLY A 195 -1.49 -10.34 -1.82
C GLY A 195 -2.97 -10.09 -1.51
N ASN A 196 -3.27 -9.70 -0.28
CA ASN A 196 -4.65 -9.46 0.17
C ASN A 196 -5.31 -8.32 -0.61
N HIS A 197 -4.57 -7.29 -1.03
CA HIS A 197 -5.14 -6.18 -1.79
C HIS A 197 -5.53 -6.57 -3.22
N ASP A 198 -4.83 -7.54 -3.82
CA ASP A 198 -5.14 -8.10 -5.14
C ASP A 198 -6.46 -8.90 -5.10
N TRP A 199 -6.81 -9.45 -3.93
CA TRP A 199 -7.97 -10.32 -3.73
C TRP A 199 -9.29 -9.59 -3.50
N TYR A 200 -9.30 -8.27 -3.31
CA TYR A 200 -10.53 -7.52 -3.03
C TYR A 200 -11.57 -7.50 -4.17
N ASP A 201 -11.23 -7.95 -5.39
CA ASP A 201 -12.19 -8.21 -6.48
C ASP A 201 -12.38 -9.70 -6.81
N GLY A 202 -11.92 -10.61 -5.94
CA GLY A 202 -11.93 -12.05 -6.19
C GLY A 202 -10.84 -12.52 -7.16
N LEU A 203 -9.68 -11.85 -7.17
CA LEU A 203 -8.51 -12.14 -8.03
C LEU A 203 -8.75 -11.95 -9.52
N ARG A 204 -9.84 -11.25 -9.90
CA ARG A 204 -10.20 -11.08 -11.31
C ARG A 204 -9.20 -10.18 -12.02
N GLY A 205 -8.93 -8.99 -11.48
CA GLY A 205 -7.99 -8.04 -12.06
C GLY A 205 -6.58 -8.61 -12.17
N PHE A 206 -6.15 -9.33 -11.13
CA PHE A 206 -4.86 -10.03 -11.11
C PHE A 206 -4.77 -11.06 -12.24
N SER A 207 -5.77 -11.94 -12.34
CA SER A 207 -5.78 -13.02 -13.33
C SER A 207 -5.78 -12.48 -14.76
N GLN A 208 -6.55 -11.42 -15.03
CA GLN A 208 -6.56 -10.77 -16.35
C GLN A 208 -5.20 -10.18 -16.73
N LEU A 209 -4.45 -9.67 -15.75
CA LEU A 209 -3.19 -8.99 -16.00
C LEU A 209 -2.00 -9.95 -16.09
N PHE A 210 -1.91 -10.90 -15.17
CA PHE A 210 -0.73 -11.77 -15.04
C PHE A 210 -0.93 -13.18 -15.59
N CYS A 211 -2.16 -13.71 -15.60
CA CYS A 211 -2.43 -15.11 -15.97
C CYS A 211 -2.86 -15.32 -17.43
N GLU A 212 -3.16 -14.25 -18.18
CA GLU A 212 -3.57 -14.33 -19.59
C GLU A 212 -2.39 -14.38 -20.59
N GLN A 213 -1.14 -14.38 -20.10
CA GLN A 213 0.08 -14.42 -20.92
C GLN A 213 0.18 -13.26 -21.95
N LYS A 214 -0.40 -12.10 -21.60
CA LYS A 214 -0.29 -10.84 -22.34
C LYS A 214 0.88 -10.00 -21.79
N PRO A 215 1.66 -9.32 -22.64
CA PRO A 215 2.79 -8.53 -22.17
C PRO A 215 2.35 -7.27 -21.43
N ILE A 216 3.18 -6.85 -20.49
CA ILE A 216 3.04 -5.62 -19.72
C ILE A 216 4.21 -4.72 -20.14
N GLY A 217 3.95 -3.69 -20.96
CA GLY A 217 5.05 -2.95 -21.56
C GLY A 217 5.95 -3.90 -22.38
N ALA A 218 7.25 -3.91 -22.09
CA ALA A 218 8.21 -4.84 -22.68
C ALA A 218 8.46 -6.11 -21.85
N TRP A 219 7.75 -6.36 -20.75
CA TRP A 219 7.79 -7.63 -20.02
C TRP A 219 6.80 -8.64 -20.59
N GLU A 220 7.19 -9.92 -20.59
CA GLU A 220 6.30 -11.03 -20.90
C GLU A 220 5.76 -11.69 -19.63
N THR A 221 4.44 -11.91 -19.57
CA THR A 221 3.83 -12.73 -18.53
C THR A 221 3.82 -14.20 -18.96
N ARG A 222 4.10 -15.11 -18.03
CA ARG A 222 4.18 -16.56 -18.30
C ARG A 222 3.24 -17.41 -17.44
N GLN A 223 2.89 -16.94 -16.24
CA GLN A 223 2.03 -17.68 -15.32
C GLN A 223 0.60 -17.84 -15.85
N ARG A 224 -0.12 -18.82 -15.31
CA ARG A 224 -1.51 -19.14 -15.67
C ARG A 224 -2.47 -19.12 -14.47
N THR A 225 -1.92 -19.11 -13.27
CA THR A 225 -2.65 -19.16 -11.99
C THR A 225 -1.99 -18.21 -10.99
N GLY A 226 -2.63 -17.98 -9.84
CA GLY A 226 -2.08 -17.19 -8.72
C GLY A 226 -0.84 -17.79 -8.06
N TYR A 227 -0.65 -19.10 -8.20
CA TYR A 227 0.54 -19.83 -7.73
C TYR A 227 1.35 -20.39 -8.92
N TYR A 228 2.66 -20.55 -8.75
CA TYR A 228 3.55 -21.01 -9.82
C TYR A 228 4.84 -21.65 -9.28
N VAL A 229 5.51 -22.42 -10.15
CA VAL A 229 6.89 -22.87 -9.96
C VAL A 229 7.74 -22.44 -11.14
N LEU A 230 8.84 -21.74 -10.85
CA LEU A 230 9.89 -21.38 -11.79
C LEU A 230 11.06 -22.36 -11.59
N GLN A 231 11.41 -23.11 -12.63
CA GLN A 231 12.56 -24.00 -12.64
C GLN A 231 13.74 -23.28 -13.28
N LEU A 232 14.79 -23.03 -12.49
CA LEU A 232 16.01 -22.37 -12.94
C LEU A 232 17.09 -23.41 -13.31
N PRO A 233 18.12 -23.00 -14.08
CA PRO A 233 19.30 -23.84 -14.29
C PRO A 233 19.98 -24.23 -12.98
N ASN A 234 20.79 -25.30 -13.02
CA ASN A 234 21.60 -25.76 -11.88
C ASN A 234 20.78 -26.08 -10.62
N GLY A 235 19.55 -26.58 -10.81
CA GLY A 235 18.68 -27.11 -9.76
C GLY A 235 18.23 -26.10 -8.69
N TRP A 236 18.16 -24.83 -9.08
CA TRP A 236 17.45 -23.82 -8.30
C TRP A 236 15.98 -23.75 -8.72
N TRP A 237 15.11 -23.48 -7.76
CA TRP A 237 13.67 -23.39 -8.00
C TRP A 237 13.08 -22.20 -7.23
N VAL A 238 12.06 -21.55 -7.80
CA VAL A 238 11.29 -20.52 -7.12
C VAL A 238 9.81 -20.91 -7.09
N TRP A 239 9.20 -20.90 -5.93
CA TRP A 239 7.79 -21.27 -5.73
C TRP A 239 7.01 -20.04 -5.26
N GLY A 240 5.93 -19.68 -5.94
CA GLY A 240 5.03 -18.57 -5.55
C GLY A 240 3.69 -19.11 -5.03
N LEU A 241 3.27 -18.69 -3.84
CA LEU A 241 2.07 -19.17 -3.15
C LEU A 241 0.88 -18.19 -3.26
N ASP A 242 -0.33 -18.71 -3.37
CA ASP A 242 -1.56 -17.90 -3.29
C ASP A 242 -2.34 -18.23 -2.01
N LEU A 243 -2.27 -17.33 -1.03
CA LEU A 243 -2.87 -17.51 0.31
C LEU A 243 -4.16 -16.71 0.54
N GLN A 244 -4.63 -15.96 -0.46
CA GLN A 244 -5.88 -15.16 -0.40
C GLN A 244 -5.93 -14.17 0.78
N PHE A 245 -6.88 -14.38 1.70
CA PHE A 245 -7.12 -13.61 2.92
C PHE A 245 -6.78 -14.49 4.11
N GLU A 246 -5.54 -14.98 4.18
CA GLU A 246 -5.07 -15.80 5.31
C GLU A 246 -5.78 -17.16 5.38
N SER A 247 -6.24 -17.63 4.22
CA SER A 247 -6.92 -18.92 4.11
C SER A 247 -5.91 -20.07 4.14
N MET A 248 -6.40 -21.27 4.46
CA MET A 248 -5.62 -22.49 4.26
C MET A 248 -5.25 -22.62 2.78
N ILE A 249 -4.08 -23.20 2.52
CA ILE A 249 -3.75 -23.63 1.17
C ILE A 249 -4.84 -24.57 0.66
N ASP A 250 -5.40 -24.27 -0.51
CA ASP A 250 -6.46 -25.08 -1.07
C ASP A 250 -5.94 -26.44 -1.53
N ARG A 251 -6.85 -27.41 -1.68
CA ARG A 251 -6.49 -28.79 -2.02
C ARG A 251 -5.77 -28.89 -3.37
N GLN A 252 -6.12 -28.06 -4.35
CA GLN A 252 -5.51 -28.10 -5.68
C GLN A 252 -4.09 -27.56 -5.66
N GLN A 253 -3.88 -26.43 -5.02
CA GLN A 253 -2.57 -25.83 -4.84
C GLN A 253 -1.64 -26.75 -4.04
N LYS A 254 -2.14 -27.38 -2.95
CA LYS A 254 -1.39 -28.39 -2.21
C LYS A 254 -0.97 -29.56 -3.09
N GLN A 255 -1.89 -30.12 -3.88
CA GLN A 255 -1.59 -31.26 -4.75
C GLN A 255 -0.63 -30.87 -5.89
N TYR A 256 -0.71 -29.63 -6.39
CA TYR A 256 0.26 -29.09 -7.34
C TYR A 256 1.68 -29.06 -6.74
N PHE A 257 1.85 -28.50 -5.54
CA PHE A 257 3.17 -28.43 -4.91
C PHE A 257 3.72 -29.81 -4.50
N GLN A 258 2.86 -30.76 -4.14
CA GLN A 258 3.28 -32.16 -3.95
C GLN A 258 3.84 -32.78 -5.23
N GLN A 259 3.23 -32.50 -6.39
CA GLN A 259 3.74 -32.95 -7.69
C GLN A 259 5.04 -32.26 -8.07
N MET A 260 5.20 -30.97 -7.77
CA MET A 260 6.44 -30.24 -8.02
C MET A 260 7.56 -30.72 -7.09
N HIS A 261 7.25 -30.99 -5.83
CA HIS A 261 8.18 -31.60 -4.87
C HIS A 261 8.72 -32.94 -5.40
N ALA A 262 7.86 -33.80 -5.96
CA ALA A 262 8.28 -35.09 -6.53
C ALA A 262 9.25 -34.98 -7.71
N LYS A 263 9.45 -33.78 -8.29
CA LYS A 263 10.42 -33.53 -9.37
C LYS A 263 11.77 -33.03 -8.87
N LEU A 264 11.86 -32.56 -7.62
CA LEU A 264 13.10 -32.07 -7.03
C LEU A 264 14.12 -33.21 -6.95
N GLN A 265 15.37 -32.91 -7.30
CA GLN A 265 16.48 -33.83 -7.14
C GLN A 265 17.21 -33.58 -5.82
N PRO A 266 17.91 -34.59 -5.25
CA PRO A 266 18.78 -34.36 -4.10
C PRO A 266 19.76 -33.22 -4.35
N GLY A 267 19.83 -32.26 -3.42
CA GLY A 267 20.66 -31.06 -3.55
C GLY A 267 19.97 -29.86 -4.22
N ASP A 268 18.78 -30.04 -4.81
CA ASP A 268 17.98 -28.91 -5.29
C ASP A 268 17.58 -27.98 -4.15
N ARG A 269 17.51 -26.68 -4.46
CA ARG A 269 17.21 -25.65 -3.47
C ARG A 269 16.09 -24.74 -3.95
N VAL A 270 15.17 -24.44 -3.04
CA VAL A 270 13.93 -23.72 -3.30
C VAL A 270 13.93 -22.36 -2.59
N ILE A 271 13.54 -21.34 -3.34
CA ILE A 271 13.19 -20.00 -2.85
C ILE A 271 11.66 -19.93 -2.84
N LEU A 272 11.08 -19.70 -1.67
CA LEU A 272 9.64 -19.61 -1.49
C LEU A 272 9.19 -18.15 -1.41
N CYS A 273 8.30 -17.74 -2.30
CA CYS A 273 7.65 -16.43 -2.29
C CYS A 273 6.24 -16.57 -1.69
N THR A 274 6.03 -15.97 -0.52
CA THR A 274 4.75 -15.90 0.18
C THR A 274 4.26 -14.45 0.19
N PRO A 275 2.94 -14.18 0.16
CA PRO A 275 2.44 -12.80 0.15
C PRO A 275 2.78 -12.02 1.43
N GLU A 276 2.88 -12.69 2.58
CA GLU A 276 3.05 -12.04 3.88
C GLU A 276 4.10 -12.73 4.77
N PRO A 277 4.74 -12.01 5.71
CA PRO A 277 5.80 -12.53 6.57
C PRO A 277 5.22 -13.20 7.83
N SER A 278 4.39 -14.23 7.67
CA SER A 278 3.62 -14.85 8.76
C SER A 278 4.49 -15.42 9.91
N TRP A 279 5.80 -15.61 9.70
CA TRP A 279 6.76 -15.98 10.74
C TRP A 279 6.97 -14.88 11.79
N VAL A 280 6.82 -13.60 11.44
CA VAL A 280 6.90 -12.48 12.39
C VAL A 280 5.70 -12.52 13.33
N ASP A 281 4.50 -12.66 12.76
CA ASP A 281 3.24 -12.77 13.52
C ASP A 281 3.26 -13.94 14.50
N GLU A 282 3.81 -15.08 14.08
CA GLU A 282 3.96 -16.28 14.91
C GLU A 282 4.99 -16.07 16.02
N ALA A 283 6.16 -15.49 15.72
CA ALA A 283 7.16 -15.16 16.74
C ALA A 283 6.58 -14.20 17.80
N GLU A 284 5.80 -13.20 17.39
CA GLU A 284 5.10 -12.33 18.33
C GLU A 284 4.02 -13.07 19.12
N ARG A 285 3.27 -14.00 18.50
CA ARG A 285 2.27 -14.83 19.20
C ARG A 285 2.92 -15.63 20.32
N LEU A 286 4.05 -16.28 20.04
CA LEU A 286 4.81 -17.02 21.03
C LEU A 286 5.33 -16.11 22.15
N ALA A 287 5.82 -14.91 21.82
CA ALA A 287 6.22 -13.92 22.82
C ALA A 287 5.06 -13.51 23.74
N ARG A 288 3.83 -13.47 23.20
CA ARG A 288 2.60 -13.19 23.95
C ARG A 288 2.20 -14.37 24.85
N GLU A 289 2.39 -15.61 24.42
CA GLU A 289 2.02 -16.81 25.20
C GLU A 289 2.93 -17.07 26.38
N ASP A 290 4.25 -16.87 26.24
CA ASP A 290 5.21 -16.98 27.36
C ASP A 290 4.85 -16.05 28.53
N SER A 291 4.08 -14.99 28.27
CA SER A 291 3.63 -14.02 29.28
C SER A 291 2.29 -14.39 29.95
N LYS A 292 1.61 -15.47 29.53
CA LYS A 292 0.31 -15.88 30.08
C LYS A 292 0.47 -17.00 31.10
N ALA A 293 -0.29 -16.91 32.21
CA ALA A 293 -0.34 -17.95 33.24
C ALA A 293 -1.05 -19.24 32.78
N LEU A 294 -1.89 -19.15 31.74
CA LEU A 294 -2.62 -20.28 31.15
C LEU A 294 -2.37 -20.31 29.63
N PRO A 295 -1.96 -21.45 29.05
CA PRO A 295 -1.73 -21.58 27.62
C PRO A 295 -3.03 -21.42 26.81
N SER A 296 -2.92 -20.84 25.62
CA SER A 296 -4.03 -20.71 24.67
C SER A 296 -4.40 -22.08 24.08
N ILE A 297 -5.67 -22.28 23.73
CA ILE A 297 -6.11 -23.42 22.90
C ILE A 297 -5.63 -23.25 21.46
N GLU A 298 -5.43 -22.01 21.02
CA GLU A 298 -4.94 -21.68 19.68
C GLU A 298 -3.43 -21.91 19.60
N THR A 299 -3.04 -23.05 19.03
CA THR A 299 -1.64 -23.50 19.00
C THR A 299 -0.77 -22.72 18.00
N GLN A 300 -1.37 -22.10 16.97
CA GLN A 300 -0.70 -21.36 15.88
C GLN A 300 -1.64 -20.39 15.18
N THR A 301 -1.09 -19.33 14.56
CA THR A 301 -1.88 -18.49 13.64
C THR A 301 -2.29 -19.26 12.37
N PRO A 302 -3.48 -19.02 11.78
CA PRO A 302 -3.87 -19.60 10.48
C PRO A 302 -2.85 -19.30 9.38
N ARG A 303 -2.35 -18.05 9.32
CA ARG A 303 -1.32 -17.56 8.39
C ARG A 303 -0.06 -18.43 8.39
N PHE A 304 0.47 -18.71 9.58
CA PHE A 304 1.69 -19.49 9.72
C PHE A 304 1.46 -20.97 9.42
N ARG A 305 0.24 -21.49 9.61
CA ARG A 305 -0.07 -22.91 9.35
C ARG A 305 0.11 -23.27 7.88
N SER A 306 -0.39 -22.44 6.95
CA SER A 306 -0.26 -22.66 5.50
C SER A 306 1.20 -22.61 5.05
N LEU A 307 1.95 -21.61 5.53
CA LEU A 307 3.38 -21.50 5.24
C LEU A 307 4.13 -22.74 5.77
N ARG A 308 3.93 -23.08 7.05
CA ARG A 308 4.56 -24.23 7.69
C ARG A 308 4.31 -25.53 6.93
N GLU A 309 3.10 -25.76 6.43
CA GLU A 309 2.78 -26.97 5.67
C GLU A 309 3.64 -27.13 4.42
N ILE A 310 3.94 -26.03 3.72
CA ILE A 310 4.83 -26.03 2.55
C ILE A 310 6.30 -26.10 2.96
N GLU A 311 6.69 -25.46 4.07
CA GLU A 311 8.04 -25.61 4.60
C GLU A 311 8.35 -27.05 5.04
N GLU A 312 7.37 -27.73 5.66
CA GLU A 312 7.46 -29.14 6.03
C GLU A 312 7.53 -30.05 4.79
N LEU A 313 6.80 -29.71 3.72
CA LEU A 313 6.90 -30.42 2.45
C LEU A 313 8.29 -30.28 1.83
N LEU A 314 8.88 -29.08 1.85
CA LEU A 314 10.18 -28.82 1.23
C LEU A 314 11.37 -29.31 2.06
N GLY A 315 11.25 -29.32 3.39
CA GLY A 315 12.32 -29.77 4.30
C GLY A 315 13.66 -29.10 3.97
N ASP A 316 14.69 -29.92 3.77
CA ASP A 316 16.07 -29.47 3.50
C ASP A 316 16.24 -28.82 2.12
N HIS A 317 15.26 -28.91 1.22
CA HIS A 317 15.30 -28.16 -0.04
C HIS A 317 15.07 -26.66 0.17
N LEU A 318 14.41 -26.23 1.25
CA LEU A 318 14.08 -24.82 1.45
C LEU A 318 15.32 -23.99 1.84
N ALA A 319 15.63 -22.98 1.04
CA ALA A 319 16.79 -22.11 1.24
C ALA A 319 16.42 -20.73 1.75
N VAL A 320 15.37 -20.13 1.16
CA VAL A 320 14.97 -18.74 1.41
C VAL A 320 13.45 -18.66 1.39
N VAL A 321 12.88 -17.87 2.30
CA VAL A 321 11.49 -17.44 2.28
C VAL A 321 11.46 -15.92 2.10
N LEU A 322 10.81 -15.45 1.04
CA LEU A 322 10.62 -14.05 0.67
C LEU A 322 9.16 -13.64 0.91
N ALA A 323 8.94 -12.45 1.47
CA ALA A 323 7.60 -11.88 1.64
C ALA A 323 7.52 -10.37 1.41
N GLY A 324 6.34 -9.93 0.97
CA GLY A 324 5.88 -8.53 0.97
C GLY A 324 5.04 -8.19 2.19
N ASP A 325 3.92 -7.48 1.99
CA ASP A 325 2.87 -7.04 2.94
C ASP A 325 3.36 -6.00 3.96
N SER A 326 4.51 -6.27 4.57
CA SER A 326 5.19 -5.34 5.45
C SER A 326 6.10 -4.43 4.65
N HIS A 327 5.70 -3.15 4.54
CA HIS A 327 6.33 -2.15 3.67
C HIS A 327 7.71 -1.63 4.10
N HIS A 328 8.60 -2.54 4.47
CA HIS A 328 9.98 -2.31 4.88
C HIS A 328 10.85 -3.50 4.45
N TYR A 329 12.15 -3.41 4.75
CA TYR A 329 13.06 -4.56 4.66
C TYR A 329 13.38 -5.09 6.05
N ALA A 330 13.36 -6.42 6.21
CA ALA A 330 13.85 -7.09 7.41
C ALA A 330 14.41 -8.47 7.05
N ARG A 331 15.61 -8.79 7.54
CA ARG A 331 16.22 -10.11 7.38
C ARG A 331 16.40 -10.81 8.71
N TYR A 332 15.76 -11.96 8.82
CA TYR A 332 15.95 -12.90 9.92
C TYR A 332 16.86 -14.03 9.47
N GLN A 333 18.05 -14.07 10.06
CA GLN A 333 19.07 -15.07 9.78
C GLN A 333 18.95 -16.24 10.77
N PRO A 334 18.98 -17.50 10.31
CA PRO A 334 19.06 -18.63 11.22
C PRO A 334 20.39 -18.61 11.98
N LYS A 335 20.33 -18.82 13.29
CA LYS A 335 21.54 -18.94 14.11
C LYS A 335 22.36 -20.15 13.68
N ALA A 336 23.69 -20.05 13.80
CA ALA A 336 24.61 -21.13 13.45
C ALA A 336 24.16 -22.48 14.04
N GLY A 337 24.12 -23.52 13.20
CA GLY A 337 23.67 -24.87 13.59
C GLY A 337 22.14 -25.07 13.58
N THR A 338 21.33 -24.04 13.30
CA THR A 338 19.89 -24.19 13.12
C THR A 338 19.56 -24.56 11.67
N PRO A 339 19.01 -25.75 11.37
CA PRO A 339 18.59 -26.12 10.02
C PRO A 339 17.29 -25.38 9.69
N ALA A 340 17.43 -24.19 9.09
CA ALA A 340 16.33 -23.30 8.77
C ALA A 340 16.70 -22.39 7.59
N PRO A 341 15.70 -21.92 6.81
CA PRO A 341 15.95 -21.03 5.68
C PRO A 341 16.29 -19.60 6.12
N GLN A 342 16.85 -18.80 5.22
CA GLN A 342 16.85 -17.34 5.39
C GLN A 342 15.42 -16.81 5.26
N ARG A 343 15.03 -15.84 6.09
CA ARG A 343 13.71 -15.19 5.98
C ARG A 343 13.87 -13.71 5.72
N ILE A 344 13.30 -13.23 4.62
CA ILE A 344 13.47 -11.85 4.15
C ILE A 344 12.10 -11.26 3.84
N THR A 345 11.75 -10.21 4.58
CA THR A 345 10.66 -9.30 4.24
C THR A 345 11.23 -8.19 3.36
N CYS A 346 10.65 -7.93 2.20
CA CYS A 346 11.07 -6.86 1.28
C CYS A 346 9.85 -6.23 0.57
N GLY A 347 9.02 -5.52 1.34
CA GLY A 347 7.80 -4.87 0.86
C GLY A 347 7.96 -3.41 0.42
N GLY A 348 9.14 -3.03 -0.07
CA GLY A 348 9.47 -1.64 -0.33
C GLY A 348 9.10 -1.11 -1.71
N GLY A 349 8.19 -1.74 -2.46
CA GLY A 349 8.06 -1.49 -3.90
C GLY A 349 7.24 -0.28 -4.33
N GLY A 350 6.41 0.28 -3.46
CA GLY A 350 5.57 1.42 -3.82
C GLY A 350 4.64 1.93 -2.73
N ALA A 351 4.21 1.05 -1.81
CA ALA A 351 3.36 1.38 -0.68
C ALA A 351 3.98 2.37 0.29
N PHE A 352 3.17 3.00 1.15
CA PHE A 352 3.70 3.82 2.24
C PHE A 352 4.64 3.01 3.13
N LEU A 353 5.63 3.63 3.75
CA LEU A 353 6.60 2.91 4.57
C LEU A 353 5.99 2.33 5.86
N ASN A 354 6.30 1.08 6.22
CA ASN A 354 5.94 0.51 7.53
C ASN A 354 7.07 0.66 8.58
N ALA A 355 6.69 0.59 9.86
CA ALA A 355 7.62 0.73 10.97
C ALA A 355 8.54 -0.49 11.13
N THR A 356 9.85 -0.25 11.28
CA THR A 356 10.83 -1.28 11.68
C THR A 356 11.18 -1.31 13.18
N HIS A 357 10.87 -0.27 13.95
CA HIS A 357 11.37 -0.14 15.34
C HIS A 357 10.69 -1.06 16.37
N HIS A 358 9.51 -1.60 16.05
CA HIS A 358 8.83 -2.60 16.87
C HIS A 358 9.07 -4.05 16.41
N LEU A 359 9.89 -4.26 15.36
CA LEU A 359 10.18 -5.61 14.87
C LEU A 359 10.84 -6.47 15.96
N PRO A 360 10.41 -7.74 16.13
CA PRO A 360 10.98 -8.67 17.11
C PRO A 360 12.50 -8.80 16.96
N ASP A 361 13.22 -8.59 18.05
CA ASP A 361 14.68 -8.54 18.07
C ASP A 361 15.25 -8.85 19.47
N PRO A 362 15.72 -10.09 19.71
CA PRO A 362 15.59 -11.24 18.83
C PRO A 362 14.14 -11.74 18.74
N PRO A 363 13.73 -12.39 17.64
CA PRO A 363 12.44 -13.05 17.54
C PRO A 363 12.37 -14.28 18.45
N LYS A 364 11.16 -14.65 18.88
CA LYS A 364 10.96 -15.94 19.56
C LYS A 364 11.13 -17.09 18.56
N PRO A 365 11.69 -18.24 19.00
CA PRO A 365 11.89 -19.39 18.12
C PRO A 365 10.55 -20.00 17.69
N ILE A 366 10.42 -20.31 16.40
CA ILE A 366 9.23 -20.95 15.81
C ILE A 366 9.49 -22.45 15.57
N ASN A 367 8.44 -23.26 15.57
CA ASN A 367 8.54 -24.71 15.33
C ASN A 367 7.98 -25.08 13.97
N VAL A 368 8.77 -25.78 13.15
CA VAL A 368 8.41 -26.27 11.81
C VAL A 368 8.92 -27.70 11.67
N GLY A 369 8.05 -28.67 11.37
CA GLY A 369 8.47 -30.07 11.16
C GLY A 369 9.20 -30.72 12.34
N GLY A 370 8.90 -30.30 13.57
CA GLY A 370 9.62 -30.76 14.79
C GLY A 370 10.95 -30.05 15.05
N THR A 371 11.43 -29.21 14.13
CA THR A 371 12.63 -28.38 14.32
C THR A 371 12.28 -27.06 14.96
N ARG A 372 12.96 -26.73 16.07
CA ARG A 372 12.87 -25.41 16.71
C ARG A 372 13.85 -24.44 16.05
N GLN A 373 13.33 -23.56 15.21
CA GLN A 373 14.13 -22.63 14.42
C GLN A 373 14.44 -21.36 15.23
N HIS A 374 15.74 -21.12 15.48
CA HIS A 374 16.22 -19.93 16.17
C HIS A 374 16.78 -18.92 15.17
N TYR A 375 16.32 -17.67 15.27
CA TYR A 375 16.71 -16.59 14.38
C TYR A 375 17.32 -15.41 15.14
N GLU A 376 18.07 -14.60 14.42
CA GLU A 376 18.51 -13.27 14.80
C GLU A 376 18.08 -12.26 13.74
N LEU A 377 17.74 -11.04 14.15
CA LEU A 377 17.43 -9.95 13.23
C LEU A 377 18.75 -9.36 12.72
N ALA A 378 19.16 -9.75 11.51
CA ALA A 378 20.47 -9.41 10.99
C ALA A 378 20.52 -7.98 10.40
N ALA A 379 19.45 -7.56 9.73
CA ALA A 379 19.34 -6.23 9.16
C ALA A 379 17.89 -5.77 9.01
N VAL A 380 17.67 -4.45 9.05
CA VAL A 380 16.39 -3.80 8.76
C VAL A 380 16.60 -2.52 7.97
N TYR A 381 15.65 -2.19 7.10
CA TYR A 381 15.62 -0.90 6.43
C TYR A 381 14.19 -0.32 6.39
N PRO A 382 14.00 0.93 6.86
CA PRO A 382 15.00 1.81 7.47
C PRO A 382 15.48 1.29 8.84
N ALA A 383 16.64 1.81 9.29
CA ALA A 383 17.14 1.53 10.63
C ALA A 383 16.10 1.90 11.70
N LYS A 384 16.04 1.14 12.81
CA LYS A 384 15.04 1.35 13.87
C LYS A 384 14.99 2.80 14.37
N LYS A 385 16.15 3.41 14.61
CA LYS A 385 16.25 4.82 15.01
C LYS A 385 15.66 5.80 13.98
N THR A 386 15.90 5.56 12.68
CA THR A 386 15.28 6.36 11.61
C THR A 386 13.77 6.16 11.60
N SER A 387 13.30 4.93 11.79
CA SER A 387 11.88 4.62 11.88
C SER A 387 11.19 5.35 13.06
N GLU A 388 11.81 5.42 14.24
CA GLU A 388 11.31 6.21 15.38
C GLU A 388 11.24 7.71 15.08
N GLN A 389 12.22 8.25 14.36
CA GLN A 389 12.22 9.65 13.92
C GLN A 389 11.10 9.93 12.90
N LEU A 390 10.84 8.98 12.00
CA LEU A 390 9.76 9.07 11.02
C LEU A 390 8.39 8.98 11.71
N ARG A 391 8.21 8.07 12.67
CA ARG A 391 7.01 7.98 13.52
C ARG A 391 6.64 9.34 14.10
N ASN A 392 7.62 10.06 14.63
CA ASN A 392 7.40 11.37 15.26
C ASN A 392 6.86 12.44 14.30
N ARG A 393 6.82 12.24 12.98
CA ARG A 393 6.24 13.24 12.06
C ARG A 393 4.71 13.15 11.97
N ALA A 394 4.07 12.13 12.55
CA ALA A 394 2.61 11.98 12.55
C ALA A 394 1.84 13.09 13.28
N TRP A 395 2.47 13.85 14.19
CA TRP A 395 1.83 15.05 14.79
C TRP A 395 1.49 16.12 13.74
N ARG A 396 2.13 16.09 12.56
CA ARG A 396 1.87 17.01 11.44
C ARG A 396 0.59 16.68 10.67
N LEU A 397 -0.30 15.85 11.22
CA LEU A 397 -1.57 15.45 10.63
C LEU A 397 -2.38 16.63 10.05
N PRO A 398 -2.48 17.82 10.70
CA PRO A 398 -3.21 18.96 10.14
C PRO A 398 -2.71 19.44 8.78
N THR A 399 -1.44 19.21 8.45
CA THR A 399 -0.84 19.59 7.17
C THR A 399 -0.82 18.46 6.14
N ARG A 400 -1.09 17.23 6.57
CA ARG A 400 -0.99 16.01 5.74
C ARG A 400 -2.34 15.41 5.40
N ASN A 401 -3.35 15.60 6.26
CA ASN A 401 -4.65 14.99 6.11
C ASN A 401 -5.80 15.95 6.45
N LEU A 402 -6.01 16.93 5.57
CA LEU A 402 -7.06 17.92 5.74
C LEU A 402 -8.46 17.30 5.76
N SER A 403 -8.71 16.24 4.99
CA SER A 403 -10.02 15.56 4.98
C SER A 403 -10.35 14.91 6.31
N PHE A 404 -9.36 14.29 6.98
CA PHE A 404 -9.57 13.71 8.31
C PHE A 404 -9.76 14.79 9.36
N CYS A 405 -9.00 15.89 9.28
CA CYS A 405 -9.17 17.03 10.16
C CYS A 405 -10.57 17.67 9.99
N GLY A 406 -11.05 17.77 8.75
CA GLY A 406 -12.42 18.22 8.46
C GLY A 406 -13.50 17.31 9.08
N MET A 407 -13.31 16.00 9.06
CA MET A 407 -14.20 15.06 9.76
C MET A 407 -14.21 15.30 11.27
N LEU A 408 -13.04 15.47 11.90
CA LEU A 408 -12.96 15.80 13.33
C LEU A 408 -13.66 17.13 13.63
N ALA A 409 -13.48 18.13 12.78
CA ALA A 409 -14.14 19.42 12.92
C ALA A 409 -15.67 19.32 12.84
N ILE A 410 -16.19 18.48 11.93
CA ILE A 410 -17.62 18.17 11.84
C ILE A 410 -18.11 17.45 13.09
N LEU A 411 -17.35 16.48 13.62
CA LEU A 411 -17.71 15.82 14.87
C LEU A 411 -17.78 16.80 16.04
N TYR A 412 -16.81 17.72 16.14
CA TYR A 412 -16.81 18.76 17.17
C TYR A 412 -17.99 19.70 17.00
N LEU A 413 -18.23 20.18 15.79
CA LEU A 413 -19.37 21.04 15.48
C LEU A 413 -20.70 20.38 15.85
N LEU A 414 -20.90 19.12 15.48
CA LEU A 414 -22.13 18.40 15.82
C LEU A 414 -22.28 18.24 17.33
N PHE A 415 -21.20 17.90 18.04
CA PHE A 415 -21.24 17.78 19.49
C PHE A 415 -21.56 19.11 20.17
N ASP A 416 -20.83 20.18 19.83
CA ASP A 416 -21.03 21.50 20.41
C ASP A 416 -22.40 22.07 20.04
N TRP A 417 -22.89 21.83 18.82
CA TRP A 417 -24.24 22.22 18.41
C TRP A 417 -25.30 21.47 19.22
N MET A 418 -25.18 20.16 19.42
CA MET A 418 -26.13 19.42 20.25
C MET A 418 -26.14 19.90 21.70
N VAL A 419 -24.96 20.11 22.29
CA VAL A 419 -24.83 20.61 23.66
C VAL A 419 -25.39 22.03 23.77
N GLN A 420 -25.03 22.93 22.86
CA GLN A 420 -25.53 24.31 22.85
C GLN A 420 -27.04 24.33 22.65
N SER A 421 -27.57 23.55 21.71
CA SER A 421 -29.02 23.45 21.46
C SER A 421 -29.77 22.87 22.65
N ALA A 422 -29.20 21.91 23.38
CA ALA A 422 -29.82 21.39 24.60
C ALA A 422 -29.77 22.39 25.76
N SER A 423 -28.76 23.26 25.77
CA SER A 423 -28.56 24.25 26.82
C SER A 423 -29.54 25.42 26.79
N THR A 424 -30.23 25.65 25.66
CA THR A 424 -31.25 26.70 25.51
C THR A 424 -32.51 26.43 26.35
N VAL A 425 -32.71 25.17 26.78
CA VAL A 425 -33.74 24.85 27.77
C VAL A 425 -33.41 25.60 29.07
N PRO A 426 -34.30 26.50 29.54
CA PRO A 426 -34.04 27.31 30.73
C PRO A 426 -33.75 26.45 31.95
N HIS A 427 -32.69 26.78 32.67
CA HIS A 427 -32.33 26.10 33.91
C HIS A 427 -31.85 27.13 34.96
N PRO A 428 -32.41 27.14 36.19
CA PRO A 428 -32.08 28.13 37.22
C PRO A 428 -30.59 28.20 37.55
N ALA A 429 -29.91 27.05 37.63
CA ALA A 429 -28.46 27.00 37.92
C ALA A 429 -27.54 27.54 36.80
N ARG A 430 -28.09 27.94 35.65
CA ARG A 430 -27.42 28.70 34.57
C ARG A 430 -27.96 30.14 34.44
N GLY A 431 -28.84 30.57 35.35
CA GLY A 431 -29.54 31.85 35.24
C GLY A 431 -30.46 31.91 34.02
N ASN A 432 -31.01 30.77 33.58
CA ASN A 432 -31.82 30.63 32.35
C ASN A 432 -31.11 31.06 31.06
N ARG A 433 -29.78 31.04 31.05
CA ARG A 433 -28.95 31.34 29.87
C ARG A 433 -28.45 30.06 29.21
N SER A 434 -28.06 30.17 27.94
CA SER A 434 -27.43 29.08 27.21
C SER A 434 -26.05 28.75 27.76
N LEU A 435 -25.48 27.61 27.38
CA LEU A 435 -24.14 27.22 27.79
C LEU A 435 -23.12 28.25 27.29
N MET A 436 -23.16 28.61 26.00
CA MET A 436 -22.24 29.58 25.42
C MET A 436 -22.29 30.96 26.10
N ASP A 437 -23.48 31.43 26.49
CA ASP A 437 -23.63 32.67 27.27
C ASP A 437 -22.93 32.59 28.62
N VAL A 438 -23.18 31.51 29.37
CA VAL A 438 -22.56 31.30 30.70
C VAL A 438 -21.05 31.19 30.57
N LEU A 439 -20.57 30.44 29.58
CA LEU A 439 -19.14 30.27 29.29
C LEU A 439 -18.48 31.60 28.89
N SER A 440 -19.22 32.51 28.24
CA SER A 440 -18.69 33.82 27.85
C SER A 440 -18.30 34.70 29.03
N ASP A 441 -18.90 34.52 30.22
CA ASP A 441 -18.56 35.29 31.41
C ASP A 441 -17.35 34.72 32.17
N LEU A 442 -17.07 33.43 31.97
CA LEU A 442 -16.02 32.72 32.69
C LEU A 442 -14.64 33.02 32.10
N GLN A 443 -13.84 33.85 32.77
CA GLN A 443 -12.46 34.12 32.35
C GLN A 443 -11.61 32.84 32.27
N ALA A 444 -10.74 32.74 31.27
CA ALA A 444 -9.86 31.58 31.08
C ALA A 444 -8.85 31.44 32.24
N SER A 445 -9.22 30.69 33.26
CA SER A 445 -8.43 30.47 34.48
C SER A 445 -8.63 29.05 35.02
N VAL A 446 -7.64 28.53 35.75
CA VAL A 446 -7.71 27.17 36.34
C VAL A 446 -8.93 26.96 37.23
N PRO A 447 -9.34 27.92 38.11
CA PRO A 447 -10.55 27.76 38.90
C PRO A 447 -11.82 27.63 38.07
N ASN A 448 -11.91 28.32 36.93
CA ASN A 448 -13.10 28.29 36.08
C ASN A 448 -13.22 27.00 35.26
N ILE A 449 -12.17 26.18 35.16
CA ILE A 449 -12.24 24.88 34.47
C ILE A 449 -13.30 23.99 35.12
N SER A 450 -13.34 23.91 36.45
CA SER A 450 -14.35 23.10 37.15
C SER A 450 -15.77 23.61 36.91
N GLU A 451 -15.94 24.92 36.77
CA GLU A 451 -17.24 25.55 36.51
C GLU A 451 -17.74 25.29 35.09
N VAL A 452 -16.85 25.35 34.09
CA VAL A 452 -17.13 24.94 32.71
C VAL A 452 -17.66 23.50 32.68
N TRP A 453 -16.95 22.57 33.33
CA TRP A 453 -17.37 21.17 33.41
C TRP A 453 -18.67 20.97 34.18
N ARG A 454 -18.89 21.73 35.27
CA ARG A 454 -20.15 21.70 36.03
C ARG A 454 -21.34 22.06 35.15
N HIS A 455 -21.22 23.14 34.38
CA HIS A 455 -22.28 23.57 33.47
C HIS A 455 -22.50 22.59 32.31
N LEU A 456 -21.43 22.01 31.77
CA LEU A 456 -21.53 20.96 30.76
C LEU A 456 -22.28 19.73 31.31
N LEU A 457 -21.89 19.22 32.48
CA LEU A 457 -22.54 18.07 33.11
C LEU A 457 -24.03 18.32 33.36
N LEU A 458 -24.41 19.55 33.71
CA LEU A 458 -25.80 19.97 33.85
C LEU A 458 -26.57 19.94 32.51
N VAL A 459 -25.92 20.23 31.38
CA VAL A 459 -26.57 20.09 30.07
C VAL A 459 -26.69 18.61 29.72
N LEU A 460 -25.62 17.83 29.92
CA LEU A 460 -25.59 16.40 29.61
C LEU A 460 -26.60 15.60 30.42
N SER A 461 -26.85 15.95 31.69
CA SER A 461 -27.85 15.26 32.54
C SER A 461 -29.28 15.35 32.00
N HIS A 462 -29.56 16.32 31.12
CA HIS A 462 -30.87 16.52 30.50
C HIS A 462 -30.85 16.34 28.98
N SER A 463 -29.74 15.90 28.39
CA SER A 463 -29.59 15.71 26.95
C SER A 463 -29.07 14.30 26.62
N PRO A 464 -29.95 13.29 26.57
CA PRO A 464 -29.56 11.92 26.23
C PRO A 464 -28.84 11.82 24.88
N SER A 465 -29.24 12.63 23.88
CA SER A 465 -28.58 12.67 22.57
C SER A 465 -27.12 13.15 22.65
N SER A 466 -26.85 14.22 23.41
CA SER A 466 -25.49 14.73 23.62
C SER A 466 -24.62 13.70 24.35
N VAL A 467 -25.18 13.00 25.35
CA VAL A 467 -24.50 11.91 26.06
C VAL A 467 -24.19 10.75 25.11
N MET A 468 -25.16 10.32 24.31
CA MET A 468 -24.95 9.24 23.33
C MET A 468 -23.86 9.60 22.33
N PHE A 469 -23.84 10.84 21.83
CA PHE A 469 -22.82 11.28 20.89
C PHE A 469 -21.42 11.37 21.53
N ALA A 470 -21.32 11.87 22.76
CA ALA A 470 -20.08 11.85 23.54
C ALA A 470 -19.56 10.42 23.73
N VAL A 471 -20.45 9.47 24.06
CA VAL A 471 -20.11 8.04 24.18
C VAL A 471 -19.64 7.47 22.85
N ILE A 472 -20.25 7.84 21.72
CA ILE A 472 -19.81 7.40 20.38
C ILE A 472 -18.40 7.87 20.08
N ILE A 473 -18.06 9.14 20.38
CA ILE A 473 -16.71 9.68 20.19
C ILE A 473 -15.69 8.90 21.05
N VAL A 474 -16.00 8.72 22.34
CA VAL A 474 -15.12 8.01 23.28
C VAL A 474 -14.94 6.54 22.88
N LEU A 475 -16.03 5.85 22.55
CA LEU A 475 -16.00 4.46 22.12
C LEU A 475 -15.28 4.31 20.78
N GLY A 476 -15.45 5.25 19.84
CA GLY A 476 -14.75 5.28 18.57
C GLY A 476 -13.23 5.32 18.75
N CYS A 477 -12.73 6.22 19.60
CA CYS A 477 -11.31 6.28 19.94
C CYS A 477 -10.84 5.03 20.71
N ALA A 478 -11.65 4.48 21.62
CA ALA A 478 -11.35 3.27 22.36
C ALA A 478 -11.23 2.04 21.44
N VAL A 479 -12.15 1.88 20.49
CA VAL A 479 -12.12 0.84 19.46
C VAL A 479 -10.94 1.02 18.53
N PHE A 480 -10.66 2.26 18.09
CA PHE A 480 -9.49 2.58 17.27
C PHE A 480 -8.18 2.18 17.97
N SER A 481 -8.02 2.47 19.26
CA SER A 481 -6.82 2.05 20.02
C SER A 481 -6.76 0.56 20.29
N ALA A 482 -7.89 -0.13 20.43
CA ALA A 482 -7.92 -1.58 20.59
C ALA A 482 -7.84 -2.34 19.24
N ALA A 483 -7.97 -1.67 18.10
CA ALA A 483 -7.90 -2.28 16.78
C ALA A 483 -6.53 -2.91 16.55
N GLY A 484 -6.49 -4.19 16.16
CA GLY A 484 -5.24 -4.95 15.99
C GLY A 484 -4.53 -5.33 17.30
N VAL A 485 -4.97 -4.83 18.46
CA VAL A 485 -4.29 -5.08 19.75
C VAL A 485 -4.78 -6.37 20.41
N LYS A 486 -3.90 -7.37 20.44
CA LYS A 486 -4.16 -8.64 21.12
C LYS A 486 -3.70 -8.65 22.58
N ARG A 487 -2.53 -8.06 22.89
CA ARG A 487 -1.97 -7.96 24.27
C ARG A 487 -2.44 -6.66 24.91
N THR A 488 -3.03 -6.72 26.10
CA THR A 488 -3.55 -5.55 26.85
C THR A 488 -4.75 -4.83 26.20
N ARG A 489 -5.63 -5.56 25.50
CA ARG A 489 -6.82 -4.98 24.86
C ARG A 489 -7.65 -4.07 25.79
N LYS A 490 -7.80 -4.44 27.07
CA LYS A 490 -8.45 -3.59 28.11
C LYS A 490 -7.71 -2.26 28.33
N LEU A 491 -6.38 -2.29 28.43
CA LEU A 491 -5.54 -1.09 28.54
C LEU A 491 -5.65 -0.24 27.27
N ALA A 492 -5.62 -0.87 26.10
CA ALA A 492 -5.76 -0.17 24.83
C ALA A 492 -7.13 0.53 24.70
N TYR A 493 -8.21 -0.13 25.13
CA TYR A 493 -9.53 0.51 25.26
C TYR A 493 -9.49 1.68 26.25
N ALA A 494 -8.84 1.54 27.40
CA ALA A 494 -8.73 2.62 28.39
C ALA A 494 -7.93 3.82 27.85
N ILE A 495 -6.79 3.57 27.21
CA ILE A 495 -5.97 4.59 26.54
C ILE A 495 -6.82 5.30 25.48
N GLY A 496 -7.49 4.56 24.59
CA GLY A 496 -8.34 5.17 23.58
C GLY A 496 -9.57 5.89 24.15
N ALA A 497 -10.11 5.46 25.30
CA ALA A 497 -11.16 6.20 25.98
C ALA A 497 -10.65 7.55 26.51
N VAL A 498 -9.44 7.58 27.09
CA VAL A 498 -8.78 8.85 27.48
C VAL A 498 -8.58 9.75 26.26
N HIS A 499 -8.15 9.20 25.12
CA HIS A 499 -8.05 9.95 23.87
C HIS A 499 -9.37 10.62 23.47
N GLY A 500 -10.47 9.87 23.51
CA GLY A 500 -11.80 10.39 23.19
C GLY A 500 -12.27 11.45 24.18
N VAL A 501 -11.99 11.28 25.48
CA VAL A 501 -12.28 12.31 26.50
C VAL A 501 -11.48 13.59 26.23
N LEU A 502 -10.22 13.49 25.78
CA LEU A 502 -9.42 14.66 25.39
C LEU A 502 -10.02 15.37 24.17
N HIS A 503 -10.61 14.64 23.21
CA HIS A 503 -11.33 15.25 22.10
C HIS A 503 -12.57 16.02 22.58
N LEU A 504 -13.36 15.46 23.50
CA LEU A 504 -14.50 16.17 24.09
C LEU A 504 -14.07 17.40 24.89
N ALA A 505 -12.99 17.29 25.68
CA ALA A 505 -12.43 18.40 26.43
C ALA A 505 -11.94 19.52 25.49
N LEU A 506 -11.35 19.18 24.35
CA LEU A 506 -10.91 20.14 23.35
C LEU A 506 -12.11 20.82 22.66
N ALA A 507 -13.16 20.09 22.29
CA ALA A 507 -14.38 20.66 21.73
C ALA A 507 -15.00 21.70 22.67
N ILE A 508 -15.20 21.33 23.95
CA ILE A 508 -15.74 22.25 24.96
C ILE A 508 -14.79 23.42 25.26
N GLY A 509 -13.48 23.20 25.26
CA GLY A 509 -12.50 24.27 25.39
C GLY A 509 -12.56 25.27 24.23
N LEU A 510 -12.81 24.79 23.01
CA LEU A 510 -13.03 25.62 21.83
C LEU A 510 -14.35 26.38 21.91
N LEU A 511 -15.44 25.72 22.29
CA LEU A 511 -16.74 26.38 22.54
C LEU A 511 -16.60 27.49 23.59
N TRP A 512 -15.85 27.24 24.66
CA TRP A 512 -15.56 28.25 25.70
C TRP A 512 -14.74 29.41 25.14
N LEU A 513 -13.68 29.14 24.38
CA LEU A 513 -12.87 30.17 23.72
C LEU A 513 -13.74 31.04 22.80
N MET A 514 -14.58 30.42 21.98
CA MET A 514 -15.49 31.12 21.06
C MET A 514 -16.55 31.91 21.84
N GLY A 515 -17.06 31.40 22.96
CA GLY A 515 -17.92 32.17 23.87
C GLY A 515 -17.23 33.43 24.38
N ARG A 516 -15.97 33.32 24.82
CA ARG A 516 -15.15 34.45 25.27
C ARG A 516 -14.89 35.47 24.16
N VAL A 517 -14.53 35.02 22.96
CA VAL A 517 -14.20 35.91 21.85
C VAL A 517 -15.48 36.52 21.25
N ASN A 518 -16.42 35.69 20.82
CA ASN A 518 -17.56 36.12 20.02
C ASN A 518 -18.61 36.85 20.84
N ILE A 519 -18.92 36.35 22.03
CA ILE A 519 -19.98 36.93 22.87
C ILE A 519 -19.40 38.02 23.76
N HIS A 520 -18.32 37.75 24.50
CA HIS A 520 -17.82 38.73 25.47
C HIS A 520 -16.94 39.84 24.87
N TYR A 521 -16.06 39.55 23.92
CA TYR A 521 -15.20 40.61 23.34
C TYR A 521 -15.81 41.27 22.11
N LEU A 522 -16.37 40.48 21.18
CA LEU A 522 -17.02 41.00 19.98
C LEU A 522 -18.47 41.44 20.22
N GLN A 523 -19.03 41.16 21.41
CA GLN A 523 -20.37 41.60 21.83
C GLN A 523 -21.47 41.16 20.84
N LEU A 524 -21.29 40.00 20.22
CA LEU A 524 -22.30 39.41 19.35
C LEU A 524 -23.30 38.62 20.22
N GLU A 525 -24.59 38.79 19.94
CA GLU A 525 -25.62 37.97 20.57
C GLU A 525 -25.52 36.50 20.10
N VAL A 526 -25.90 35.56 20.96
CA VAL A 526 -25.80 34.10 20.67
C VAL A 526 -26.65 33.67 19.49
N GLU A 527 -27.77 34.34 19.22
CA GLU A 527 -28.66 34.01 18.10
C GLU A 527 -28.34 34.84 16.83
N ASN A 528 -27.32 35.70 16.89
CA ASN A 528 -26.95 36.55 15.77
C ASN A 528 -26.38 35.73 14.61
N LEU A 529 -26.87 35.98 13.38
CA LEU A 529 -26.41 35.27 12.20
C LEU A 529 -24.88 35.37 11.99
N HIS A 530 -24.26 36.52 12.25
CA HIS A 530 -22.82 36.70 12.14
C HIS A 530 -22.06 35.86 13.17
N GLN A 531 -22.58 35.74 14.39
CA GLN A 531 -22.03 34.87 15.42
C GLN A 531 -22.12 33.40 15.00
N VAL A 532 -23.24 32.97 14.43
CA VAL A 532 -23.44 31.58 14.01
C VAL A 532 -22.47 31.23 12.87
N VAL A 533 -22.36 32.11 11.87
CA VAL A 533 -21.43 31.93 10.75
C VAL A 533 -19.97 31.93 11.23
N LEU A 534 -19.62 32.83 12.14
CA LEU A 534 -18.28 32.89 12.74
C LEU A 534 -17.97 31.63 13.53
N PHE A 535 -18.87 31.20 14.41
CA PHE A 535 -18.76 29.97 15.20
C PHE A 535 -18.56 28.73 14.30
N LEU A 536 -19.33 28.62 13.21
CA LEU A 536 -19.17 27.55 12.23
C LEU A 536 -17.78 27.58 11.59
N ALA A 537 -17.33 28.75 11.13
CA ALA A 537 -16.02 28.89 10.50
C ALA A 537 -14.87 28.59 11.49
N GLU A 538 -14.94 29.11 12.71
CA GLU A 538 -13.96 28.88 13.76
C GLU A 538 -13.91 27.42 14.18
N THR A 539 -15.06 26.76 14.35
CA THR A 539 -15.11 25.34 14.70
C THR A 539 -14.52 24.48 13.59
N LEU A 540 -14.80 24.79 12.33
CA LEU A 540 -14.21 24.07 11.19
C LEU A 540 -12.68 24.24 11.12
N VAL A 541 -12.17 25.46 11.33
CA VAL A 541 -10.74 25.76 11.22
C VAL A 541 -9.97 25.33 12.48
N LEU A 542 -10.37 25.80 13.66
CA LEU A 542 -9.71 25.52 14.93
C LEU A 542 -9.97 24.08 15.39
N GLY A 543 -11.22 23.61 15.30
CA GLY A 543 -11.57 22.24 15.64
C GLY A 543 -10.87 21.22 14.75
N GLY A 544 -10.79 21.48 13.45
CA GLY A 544 -10.06 20.61 12.53
C GLY A 544 -8.55 20.62 12.77
N SER A 545 -7.93 21.79 12.91
CA SER A 545 -6.48 21.92 13.09
C SER A 545 -6.00 21.40 14.46
N LEU A 546 -6.63 21.82 15.56
CA LEU A 546 -6.27 21.37 16.90
C LEU A 546 -6.72 19.94 17.17
N GLY A 547 -7.89 19.52 16.66
CA GLY A 547 -8.33 18.13 16.73
C GLY A 547 -7.41 17.19 15.97
N GLY A 548 -6.98 17.58 14.76
CA GLY A 548 -5.98 16.84 13.99
C GLY A 548 -4.61 16.80 14.68
N LEU A 549 -4.17 17.89 15.31
CA LEU A 549 -2.93 17.94 16.08
C LEU A 549 -2.99 17.00 17.29
N LEU A 550 -4.09 17.05 18.05
CA LEU A 550 -4.34 16.15 19.17
C LEU A 550 -4.27 14.69 18.72
N PHE A 551 -4.98 14.33 17.66
CA PHE A 551 -5.01 12.97 17.14
C PHE A 551 -3.61 12.51 16.68
N GLY A 552 -2.91 13.33 15.91
CA GLY A 552 -1.56 13.04 15.43
C GLY A 552 -0.55 12.88 16.58
N ALA A 553 -0.56 13.79 17.56
CA ALA A 553 0.29 13.70 18.74
C ALA A 553 -0.05 12.49 19.61
N TRP A 554 -1.34 12.18 19.75
CA TRP A 554 -1.80 10.99 20.47
C TRP A 554 -1.30 9.70 19.82
N MET A 555 -1.37 9.58 18.50
CA MET A 555 -0.82 8.43 17.79
C MET A 555 0.69 8.27 18.02
N VAL A 556 1.46 9.36 18.02
CA VAL A 556 2.90 9.33 18.33
C VAL A 556 3.15 8.82 19.76
N MET A 557 2.45 9.37 20.75
CA MET A 557 2.59 8.93 22.15
C MET A 557 2.13 7.48 22.34
N GLY A 558 0.99 7.12 21.77
CA GLY A 558 0.40 5.78 21.74
C GLY A 558 1.40 4.73 21.26
N ASN A 559 2.07 5.03 20.15
CA ASN A 559 3.08 4.16 19.58
C ASN A 559 4.39 4.15 20.39
N THR A 560 4.80 5.30 20.93
CA THR A 560 6.04 5.42 21.72
C THR A 560 5.98 4.61 23.01
N PHE A 561 4.90 4.75 23.79
CA PHE A 561 4.82 4.18 25.13
C PHE A 561 4.20 2.78 25.15
N TRP A 562 3.34 2.45 24.19
CA TRP A 562 2.56 1.20 24.20
C TRP A 562 2.63 0.40 22.90
N GLY A 563 3.38 0.86 21.89
CA GLY A 563 3.46 0.19 20.58
C GLY A 563 2.13 0.18 19.80
N LEU A 564 1.17 1.03 20.19
CA LEU A 564 -0.14 1.11 19.53
C LEU A 564 -0.04 1.79 18.16
N HIS A 565 -1.06 1.59 17.31
CA HIS A 565 -1.27 2.37 16.09
C HIS A 565 -0.12 2.32 15.06
N SER A 566 0.71 1.29 15.03
CA SER A 566 1.89 1.22 14.13
C SER A 566 1.53 1.53 12.67
N GLU A 567 0.53 0.85 12.13
CA GLU A 567 0.03 1.09 10.76
C GLU A 567 -0.59 2.48 10.60
N ALA A 568 -1.46 2.92 11.51
CA ALA A 568 -2.14 4.21 11.43
C ALA A 568 -1.15 5.40 11.49
N VAL A 569 -0.11 5.29 12.31
CA VAL A 569 0.95 6.31 12.43
C VAL A 569 1.68 6.49 11.11
N PHE A 570 2.02 5.41 10.40
CA PHE A 570 2.80 5.50 9.17
C PHE A 570 1.94 5.75 7.93
N SER A 571 0.78 5.09 7.82
CA SER A 571 -0.17 5.29 6.72
C SER A 571 -0.71 6.72 6.67
N SER A 572 -0.97 7.35 7.82
CA SER A 572 -1.43 8.75 7.89
C SER A 572 -0.42 9.77 7.34
N GLN A 573 0.85 9.38 7.22
CA GLN A 573 1.92 10.24 6.73
C GLN A 573 2.21 10.07 5.24
N CYS A 574 1.73 8.98 4.63
CA CYS A 574 1.95 8.58 3.23
C CYS A 574 3.44 8.68 2.83
N ILE A 575 4.34 8.08 3.63
CA ILE A 575 5.78 8.16 3.40
C ILE A 575 6.16 7.34 2.15
N ALA A 576 6.32 8.05 1.03
CA ALA A 576 6.71 7.48 -0.27
C ALA A 576 8.22 7.21 -0.41
N ASP A 577 9.04 7.67 0.52
CA ASP A 577 10.49 7.44 0.56
C ASP A 577 10.84 6.10 1.22
N HIS A 578 12.13 5.78 1.27
CA HIS A 578 12.66 4.54 1.86
C HIS A 578 12.10 3.26 1.22
N LYS A 579 12.39 3.10 -0.08
CA LYS A 579 11.98 1.94 -0.87
C LYS A 579 13.09 0.92 -0.98
N CYS A 580 12.74 -0.32 -1.27
CA CYS A 580 13.70 -1.41 -1.41
C CYS A 580 13.21 -2.51 -2.35
N PHE A 581 14.17 -3.28 -2.86
CA PHE A 581 13.94 -4.49 -3.65
C PHE A 581 15.17 -5.39 -3.54
N LEU A 582 15.06 -6.65 -3.98
CA LEU A 582 16.19 -7.57 -4.04
C LEU A 582 16.58 -7.81 -5.48
N ARG A 583 17.87 -7.78 -5.77
CA ARG A 583 18.43 -8.31 -7.02
C ARG A 583 19.17 -9.60 -6.70
N MET A 584 18.80 -10.70 -7.34
CA MET A 584 19.32 -12.03 -7.05
C MET A 584 20.10 -12.55 -8.26
N HIS A 585 21.28 -13.09 -8.01
CA HIS A 585 22.18 -13.64 -9.00
C HIS A 585 22.34 -15.14 -8.75
N PHE A 586 21.89 -15.94 -9.71
CA PHE A 586 22.04 -17.39 -9.69
C PHE A 586 23.20 -17.78 -10.60
N LYS A 587 24.28 -18.28 -10.00
CA LYS A 587 25.51 -18.67 -10.69
C LYS A 587 25.94 -20.06 -10.24
N GLY A 588 25.64 -21.07 -11.06
CA GLY A 588 25.90 -22.47 -10.71
C GLY A 588 25.21 -22.84 -9.40
N ASP A 589 25.99 -23.28 -8.41
CA ASP A 589 25.50 -23.67 -7.09
C ASP A 589 25.34 -22.49 -6.11
N GLU A 590 25.64 -21.26 -6.53
CA GLU A 590 25.59 -20.07 -5.69
C GLU A 590 24.39 -19.17 -6.02
N LEU A 591 23.67 -18.75 -4.98
CA LEU A 591 22.74 -17.64 -4.99
C LEU A 591 23.36 -16.46 -4.23
N THR A 592 23.59 -15.35 -4.92
CA THR A 592 23.91 -14.06 -4.27
C THR A 592 22.68 -13.15 -4.29
N ILE A 593 22.22 -12.69 -3.13
CA ILE A 593 21.13 -11.71 -2.99
C ILE A 593 21.75 -10.34 -2.67
N TYR A 594 21.39 -9.32 -3.45
CA TYR A 594 21.77 -7.92 -3.26
C TYR A 594 20.55 -7.14 -2.76
N PRO A 595 20.42 -6.86 -1.45
CA PRO A 595 19.34 -6.05 -0.91
C PRO A 595 19.61 -4.57 -1.22
N LEU A 596 18.77 -3.95 -2.04
CA LEU A 596 18.96 -2.60 -2.55
C LEU A 596 17.90 -1.66 -1.96
N LYS A 597 18.32 -0.45 -1.60
CA LYS A 597 17.44 0.64 -1.12
C LYS A 597 17.50 1.86 -2.03
N LEU A 598 16.36 2.56 -2.08
CA LEU A 598 16.20 3.90 -2.61
C LEU A 598 15.69 4.81 -1.50
N GLU A 599 16.56 5.68 -0.98
CA GLU A 599 16.20 6.53 0.16
C GLU A 599 15.15 7.58 -0.22
N LYS A 600 15.29 8.20 -1.40
CA LYS A 600 14.36 9.21 -1.89
C LYS A 600 13.81 8.81 -3.26
N VAL A 601 12.50 8.76 -3.37
CA VAL A 601 11.84 8.52 -4.66
C VAL A 601 11.83 9.79 -5.51
N CYS A 602 11.84 9.62 -6.83
CA CYS A 602 11.72 10.74 -7.74
C CYS A 602 10.27 11.26 -7.76
N ARG A 603 10.13 12.58 -7.78
CA ARG A 603 8.84 13.30 -7.81
C ARG A 603 8.76 14.32 -8.93
N ARG A 604 9.85 14.50 -9.67
CA ARG A 604 9.97 15.47 -10.76
C ARG A 604 10.43 14.74 -12.01
N TRP A 605 9.52 14.63 -12.95
CA TRP A 605 9.66 13.81 -14.14
C TRP A 605 9.80 14.69 -15.38
N SER A 606 10.83 14.43 -16.17
CA SER A 606 11.01 14.93 -17.54
C SER A 606 10.53 13.87 -18.53
N LEU A 607 10.16 14.27 -19.75
CA LEU A 607 9.81 13.30 -20.79
C LEU A 607 11.07 12.57 -21.29
N GLY A 608 10.91 11.29 -21.61
CA GLY A 608 11.96 10.50 -22.26
C GLY A 608 12.22 10.93 -23.70
N SER A 609 13.34 10.45 -24.26
CA SER A 609 13.71 10.71 -25.65
C SER A 609 12.67 10.15 -26.63
N GLY A 610 12.39 10.88 -27.72
CA GLY A 610 11.39 10.48 -28.72
C GLY A 610 9.93 10.57 -28.27
N VAL A 611 9.66 11.20 -27.12
CA VAL A 611 8.31 11.33 -26.55
C VAL A 611 7.89 12.79 -26.49
N ALA A 612 6.71 13.11 -27.04
CA ALA A 612 6.12 14.45 -26.99
C ALA A 612 4.84 14.48 -26.15
N LYS A 613 4.69 15.48 -25.28
CA LYS A 613 3.44 15.74 -24.56
C LYS A 613 2.42 16.38 -25.50
N LEU A 614 1.27 15.75 -25.66
CA LEU A 614 0.13 16.31 -26.38
C LEU A 614 -0.81 17.08 -25.47
N ALA A 615 -1.14 16.51 -24.31
CA ALA A 615 -2.01 17.13 -23.32
C ALA A 615 -1.75 16.55 -21.93
N LYS A 616 -2.19 17.27 -20.90
CA LYS A 616 -2.33 16.74 -19.54
C LYS A 616 -3.67 17.22 -18.99
N VAL A 617 -4.57 16.30 -18.70
CA VAL A 617 -5.88 16.59 -18.09
C VAL A 617 -5.87 15.97 -16.70
N GLN A 618 -6.03 16.81 -15.67
CA GLN A 618 -5.86 16.41 -14.27
C GLN A 618 -4.51 15.68 -14.06
N ARG A 619 -4.55 14.38 -13.75
CA ARG A 619 -3.38 13.52 -13.49
C ARG A 619 -2.98 12.66 -14.69
N THR A 620 -3.75 12.70 -15.79
CA THR A 620 -3.53 11.86 -16.96
C THR A 620 -2.76 12.61 -18.04
N TRP A 621 -1.63 12.04 -18.45
CA TRP A 621 -0.80 12.51 -19.53
C TRP A 621 -1.19 11.80 -20.82
N ARG A 622 -1.33 12.58 -21.89
CA ARG A 622 -1.46 12.08 -23.25
C ARG A 622 -0.17 12.35 -23.98
N LEU A 623 0.54 11.29 -24.31
CA LEU A 623 1.85 11.34 -24.95
C LEU A 623 1.78 10.82 -26.39
N ARG A 624 2.68 11.31 -27.23
CA ARG A 624 3.00 10.75 -28.54
C ARG A 624 4.39 10.15 -28.47
N ALA A 625 4.48 8.85 -28.71
CA ALA A 625 5.74 8.10 -28.76
C ALA A 625 6.04 7.73 -30.22
N THR A 626 7.27 7.98 -30.68
CA THR A 626 7.71 7.66 -32.05
C THR A 626 8.56 6.37 -32.07
N PRO A 627 8.86 5.77 -33.23
CA PRO A 627 9.74 4.58 -33.29
C PRO A 627 11.13 4.78 -32.66
N GLU A 628 11.59 6.03 -32.51
CA GLU A 628 12.84 6.39 -31.84
C GLU A 628 12.73 6.40 -30.30
N SER A 629 11.53 6.27 -29.74
CA SER A 629 11.27 6.25 -28.30
C SER A 629 11.54 4.88 -27.65
N THR A 630 12.83 4.54 -27.52
CA THR A 630 13.28 3.24 -27.00
C THR A 630 13.41 3.17 -25.48
N GLY A 631 13.41 4.33 -24.79
CA GLY A 631 13.58 4.41 -23.33
C GLY A 631 12.26 4.64 -22.56
N PRO A 632 12.38 4.81 -21.22
CA PRO A 632 11.25 5.14 -20.36
C PRO A 632 10.52 6.40 -20.82
N ARG A 633 9.21 6.46 -20.63
CA ARG A 633 8.40 7.63 -21.01
C ARG A 633 8.65 8.85 -20.14
N PHE A 634 9.07 8.61 -18.91
CA PHE A 634 9.44 9.64 -17.97
C PHE A 634 10.80 9.31 -17.37
N VAL A 635 11.67 10.30 -17.27
CA VAL A 635 13.00 10.16 -16.65
C VAL A 635 13.11 11.17 -15.50
N PRO A 636 13.87 10.86 -14.45
CA PRO A 636 14.09 11.82 -13.38
C PRO A 636 14.69 13.14 -13.90
N ALA A 637 14.12 14.28 -13.51
CA ALA A 637 14.60 15.58 -13.96
C ALA A 637 15.95 16.00 -13.33
N SER A 638 16.34 15.38 -12.21
CA SER A 638 17.50 15.77 -11.40
C SER A 638 18.69 14.80 -11.51
N GLY A 639 18.72 13.91 -12.50
CA GLY A 639 19.74 12.86 -12.64
C GLY A 639 19.26 11.47 -12.19
N ALA A 640 20.13 10.47 -12.23
CA ALA A 640 19.77 9.07 -11.97
C ALA A 640 19.26 8.82 -10.54
N LEU A 641 18.52 7.73 -10.35
CA LEU A 641 18.11 7.27 -9.02
C LEU A 641 19.32 6.68 -8.30
N GLU A 642 19.61 7.16 -7.09
CA GLU A 642 20.75 6.72 -6.28
C GLU A 642 20.37 5.47 -5.46
N LEU A 643 20.80 4.30 -5.93
CA LEU A 643 20.64 3.04 -5.24
C LEU A 643 21.87 2.71 -4.39
N GLN A 644 21.62 2.10 -3.24
CA GLN A 644 22.65 1.66 -2.30
C GLN A 644 22.29 0.27 -1.77
N LEU A 645 23.31 -0.47 -1.31
CA LEU A 645 23.07 -1.70 -0.56
C LEU A 645 22.50 -1.36 0.83
N ILE A 646 21.56 -2.18 1.30
CA ILE A 646 21.05 -2.13 2.68
C ILE A 646 22.05 -2.78 3.63
N GLU A 647 22.62 -3.90 3.19
CA GLU A 647 23.60 -4.72 3.89
C GLU A 647 24.52 -5.42 2.86
N PRO A 648 25.65 -6.02 3.27
CA PRO A 648 26.49 -6.78 2.37
C PRO A 648 25.72 -7.90 1.63
N PRO A 649 26.13 -8.27 0.40
CA PRO A 649 25.44 -9.31 -0.36
C PRO A 649 25.35 -10.63 0.41
N ILE A 650 24.17 -11.24 0.40
CA ILE A 650 23.89 -12.49 1.11
C ILE A 650 24.20 -13.64 0.15
N VAL A 651 25.16 -14.49 0.53
CA VAL A 651 25.59 -15.63 -0.30
C VAL A 651 25.03 -16.92 0.27
N ILE A 652 24.36 -17.70 -0.56
CA ILE A 652 23.76 -18.99 -0.22
C ILE A 652 24.27 -20.03 -1.21
N GLN A 653 24.86 -21.09 -0.69
CA GLN A 653 25.36 -22.21 -1.49
C GLN A 653 24.35 -23.37 -1.46
N ARG A 654 24.15 -24.02 -2.61
CA ARG A 654 23.60 -25.37 -2.65
C ARG A 654 24.59 -26.30 -1.94
N GLY A 655 24.10 -27.14 -1.03
CA GLY A 655 24.95 -28.12 -0.35
C GLY A 655 25.56 -29.07 -1.38
N LYS A 656 26.85 -29.41 -1.24
CA LYS A 656 27.47 -30.43 -2.08
C LYS A 656 26.71 -31.75 -1.87
N THR A 657 26.16 -32.32 -2.94
CA THR A 657 25.67 -33.70 -2.91
C THR A 657 26.83 -34.58 -2.47
N ALA A 658 26.64 -35.36 -1.39
CA ALA A 658 27.53 -36.47 -1.10
C ALA A 658 27.40 -37.44 -2.28
N SER A 659 28.39 -37.39 -3.18
CA SER A 659 28.51 -38.26 -4.35
C SER A 659 28.69 -39.71 -3.95
#